data_AF-R5GNY7-F1
#
_entry.id   AF-R5GNY7-F1
#
_cell.length_a   1.000
_cell.length_b   1.000
_cell.length_c   1.000
_cell.angle_alpha   90.00
_cell.angle_beta   90.00
_cell.angle_gamma   90.00
#
_symmetry.space_group_name_H-M   'P 1'
#
loop_
_entity.id
_entity.type
_entity.pdbx_description
1 polymer ?
#
loop_
_entity_poly.entity_id
_entity_poly.type
_entity_poly.pdbx_seq_one_letter_code
_entity_poly.pdbx_strand_id
1 'polypeptide(L)'
;MKKKIAAVISAGILVLTTGCSNGAKDTQELSADGDRFTYDETTAALCFDVLEDGTVCASTIYSANQVLQYDLDGNLANSLDTELFHIYTITAHEKTLYLTGDCDYGICAYSYDLETGEQKKLAELDGAPKTAVYADNSLYLTWTARDSNACPYESNSFSYDGTALYKLDLSDNAISEQDVEFPVNIASTPGGKLLVYAADENGLYFTRGISGERKYVDLGTVSAISAVDEDYNFVFYSNSVLNTLNYSSAGGDGEYSEMVSDVLALDNGVKYCGGFTFYINITDEQKIERVRNSSVIKENSTIRMISPSYVSEAPFGCGYSIKSDQLTADEFALSVLSLDPDYDICLLSSSNEVSGNLRNKVTYYPLNDIKGIDEYLDRCLPYAREAATAENGEIWMLPIALNIDVIMYNENSCAELGLDFTDLTAEKFRDNIDKAYASDRSSGYDAHAYLIDTNFILQLLRGNTTVDTPEFRSVAEMMKEKFNYKAGEDCFRLSAGAISYSLEGMGGNPDKFLFSMRDYSADQLYYSAGKNMRVCAMPSVTQDKRNIAVCTYLCINPASKHLDSAVDYVESLISHLGESNTSILFTDALSDGTQSLSDLKAIYENASVEFNVSTEIFRSDLEKYFSDELTLDEFITESDRKLSAYLNE
;
A
#
# COMPACT_ATOMS: atom_id res chain seq x y z
N MET A 1 -41.90 -35.11 56.25
CA MET A 1 -41.13 -35.46 57.46
C MET A 1 -39.65 -35.50 57.07
N LYS A 2 -38.87 -34.52 57.55
CA LYS A 2 -37.40 -34.42 57.70
C LYS A 2 -36.42 -35.04 56.63
N LYS A 3 -35.58 -34.12 56.09
CA LYS A 3 -34.09 -34.15 55.93
C LYS A 3 -33.48 -35.14 54.89
N LYS A 4 -32.38 -34.87 54.18
CA LYS A 4 -31.51 -33.70 53.83
C LYS A 4 -30.34 -34.26 52.98
N ILE A 5 -29.74 -33.45 52.08
CA ILE A 5 -28.32 -33.48 51.58
C ILE A 5 -27.98 -34.59 50.55
N ALA A 6 -27.16 -34.43 49.50
CA ALA A 6 -26.60 -33.34 48.70
C ALA A 6 -25.76 -33.98 47.55
N ALA A 7 -25.52 -33.21 46.49
CA ALA A 7 -24.28 -33.11 45.70
C ALA A 7 -23.85 -34.21 44.68
N VAL A 8 -23.72 -33.71 43.44
CA VAL A 8 -22.70 -33.99 42.40
C VAL A 8 -22.81 -35.30 41.60
N ILE A 9 -23.31 -35.18 40.37
CA ILE A 9 -22.84 -35.98 39.22
C ILE A 9 -22.69 -35.05 38.02
N SER A 10 -21.44 -34.88 37.61
CA SER A 10 -21.00 -34.37 36.32
C SER A 10 -21.49 -35.34 35.22
N ALA A 11 -22.27 -34.85 34.26
CA ALA A 11 -22.60 -35.60 33.06
C ALA A 11 -22.46 -34.66 31.86
N GLY A 12 -21.49 -35.00 30.99
CA GLY A 12 -21.28 -34.33 29.72
C GLY A 12 -22.54 -34.39 28.87
N ILE A 13 -22.93 -33.22 28.37
CA ILE A 13 -23.96 -33.12 27.34
C ILE A 13 -23.22 -33.15 26.00
N LEU A 14 -23.28 -34.33 25.39
CA LEU A 14 -23.02 -34.57 23.99
C LEU A 14 -24.11 -33.81 23.19
N VAL A 15 -23.77 -32.66 22.60
CA VAL A 15 -24.64 -31.99 21.63
C VAL A 15 -24.32 -32.60 20.27
N LEU A 16 -25.19 -33.51 19.83
CA LEU A 16 -25.24 -33.98 18.45
C LEU A 16 -25.84 -32.85 17.59
N THR A 17 -24.99 -32.09 16.90
CA THR A 17 -25.40 -31.32 15.72
C THR A 17 -25.46 -32.27 14.53
N THR A 18 -26.67 -32.57 14.08
CA THR A 18 -26.90 -33.25 12.80
C THR A 18 -26.63 -32.25 11.68
N GLY A 19 -25.38 -32.13 11.27
CA GLY A 19 -24.99 -31.46 10.02
C GLY A 19 -25.07 -32.44 8.86
N CYS A 20 -25.85 -32.10 7.84
CA CYS A 20 -25.67 -32.66 6.51
C CYS A 20 -24.42 -32.02 5.89
N SER A 21 -23.23 -32.55 6.20
CA SER A 21 -22.01 -32.24 5.46
C SER A 21 -21.88 -33.22 4.30
N ASN A 22 -22.05 -32.69 3.09
CA ASN A 22 -21.54 -33.35 1.89
C ASN A 22 -20.02 -33.20 1.88
N GLY A 23 -19.31 -34.27 2.26
CA GLY A 23 -18.07 -34.71 1.63
C GLY A 23 -16.90 -33.74 1.38
N ALA A 24 -16.73 -32.67 2.15
CA ALA A 24 -15.44 -31.99 2.22
C ALA A 24 -14.52 -32.81 3.13
N LYS A 25 -13.35 -33.21 2.64
CA LYS A 25 -12.26 -33.63 3.54
C LYS A 25 -11.94 -32.40 4.38
N ASP A 26 -12.21 -32.43 5.68
CA ASP A 26 -11.64 -31.45 6.61
C ASP A 26 -10.13 -31.47 6.39
N THR A 27 -9.56 -30.39 5.84
CA THR A 27 -8.12 -30.21 5.72
C THR A 27 -7.57 -30.19 7.15
N GLN A 28 -6.76 -31.19 7.48
CA GLN A 28 -6.16 -31.27 8.81
C GLN A 28 -5.25 -30.05 9.02
N GLU A 29 -5.53 -29.25 10.06
CA GLU A 29 -4.67 -28.12 10.40
C GLU A 29 -3.26 -28.61 10.73
N LEU A 30 -2.26 -27.91 10.19
CA LEU A 30 -0.87 -28.14 10.54
C LEU A 30 -0.59 -27.54 11.92
N SER A 31 0.27 -28.21 12.67
CA SER A 31 0.78 -27.76 13.96
C SER A 31 2.25 -27.39 13.81
N ALA A 32 2.59 -26.17 14.22
CA ALA A 32 3.95 -25.66 14.23
C ALA A 32 4.14 -24.76 15.46
N ASP A 33 5.38 -24.55 15.87
CA ASP A 33 5.68 -23.61 16.94
C ASP A 33 5.50 -22.17 16.42
N GLY A 34 4.64 -21.41 17.09
CA GLY A 34 4.35 -20.01 16.76
C GLY A 34 3.45 -19.80 15.54
N ASP A 35 2.94 -18.57 15.46
CA ASP A 35 2.04 -18.12 14.39
C ASP A 35 2.77 -17.47 13.22
N ARG A 36 4.05 -17.12 13.39
CA ARG A 36 4.92 -16.56 12.34
C ARG A 36 6.29 -17.21 12.38
N PHE A 37 6.89 -17.42 11.21
CA PHE A 37 8.24 -17.97 11.07
C PHE A 37 8.91 -17.50 9.78
N THR A 38 10.21 -17.19 9.82
CA THR A 38 11.04 -16.84 8.66
C THR A 38 12.08 -17.94 8.45
N TYR A 39 12.15 -18.46 7.22
CA TYR A 39 13.10 -19.50 6.85
C TYR A 39 14.44 -18.87 6.43
N ASP A 40 15.28 -18.50 7.39
CA ASP A 40 16.52 -17.74 7.13
C ASP A 40 17.48 -18.38 6.10
N GLU A 41 17.51 -19.72 6.02
CA GLU A 41 18.36 -20.45 5.08
C GLU A 41 17.85 -20.41 3.62
N THR A 42 16.70 -19.75 3.39
CA THR A 42 16.06 -19.63 2.06
C THR A 42 16.32 -18.27 1.39
N THR A 43 17.30 -17.50 1.84
CA THR A 43 17.73 -16.25 1.18
C THR A 43 17.85 -16.43 -0.34
N ALA A 44 17.30 -15.48 -1.10
CA ALA A 44 17.20 -15.55 -2.56
C ALA A 44 16.41 -16.77 -3.06
N ALA A 45 15.27 -17.07 -2.43
CA ALA A 45 14.34 -18.08 -2.91
C ALA A 45 13.77 -17.68 -4.28
N LEU A 46 13.78 -18.64 -5.21
CA LEU A 46 13.26 -18.47 -6.57
C LEU A 46 11.81 -18.94 -6.66
N CYS A 47 11.54 -20.11 -6.10
CA CYS A 47 10.22 -20.73 -6.07
C CYS A 47 10.15 -21.75 -4.93
N PHE A 48 8.93 -22.07 -4.51
CA PHE A 48 8.69 -23.11 -3.51
C PHE A 48 7.30 -23.72 -3.67
N ASP A 49 7.10 -24.86 -3.03
CA ASP A 49 5.77 -25.38 -2.71
C ASP A 49 5.77 -26.08 -1.34
N VAL A 50 4.60 -26.41 -0.82
CA VAL A 50 4.43 -27.03 0.50
C VAL A 50 3.67 -28.34 0.35
N LEU A 51 4.25 -29.42 0.86
CA LEU A 51 3.59 -30.73 0.92
C LEU A 51 2.44 -30.71 1.94
N GLU A 52 1.49 -31.65 1.81
CA GLU A 52 0.34 -31.75 2.73
C GLU A 52 0.75 -31.97 4.20
N ASP A 53 1.94 -32.51 4.45
CA ASP A 53 2.51 -32.69 5.79
C ASP A 53 3.24 -31.46 6.35
N GLY A 54 3.25 -30.35 5.59
CA GLY A 54 3.89 -29.09 5.97
C GLY A 54 5.35 -28.97 5.56
N THR A 55 5.93 -29.96 4.88
CA THR A 55 7.32 -29.87 4.39
C THR A 55 7.42 -28.81 3.29
N VAL A 56 8.24 -27.78 3.50
CA VAL A 56 8.51 -26.72 2.54
C VAL A 56 9.61 -27.17 1.58
N CYS A 57 9.29 -27.24 0.29
CA CYS A 57 10.22 -27.60 -0.78
C CYS A 57 10.60 -26.35 -1.57
N ALA A 58 11.85 -25.90 -1.46
CA ALA A 58 12.30 -24.63 -2.02
C ALA A 58 13.52 -24.78 -2.93
N SER A 59 13.66 -23.87 -3.89
CA SER A 59 14.89 -23.68 -4.65
C SER A 59 15.37 -22.24 -4.52
N THR A 60 16.69 -22.03 -4.41
CA THR A 60 17.31 -20.70 -4.24
C THR A 60 18.33 -20.43 -5.35
N ILE A 61 18.72 -19.17 -5.54
CA ILE A 61 19.79 -18.79 -6.49
C ILE A 61 21.10 -19.53 -6.18
N TYR A 62 21.38 -19.79 -4.90
CA TYR A 62 22.60 -20.47 -4.45
C TYR A 62 22.55 -22.00 -4.60
N SER A 63 21.35 -22.57 -4.79
CA SER A 63 21.09 -24.00 -4.91
C SER A 63 20.18 -24.30 -6.11
N ALA A 64 20.38 -23.58 -7.22
CA ALA A 64 19.44 -23.54 -8.34
C ALA A 64 19.19 -24.90 -9.04
N ASN A 65 20.07 -25.89 -8.81
CA ASN A 65 19.96 -27.26 -9.31
C ASN A 65 19.48 -28.27 -8.24
N GLN A 66 19.07 -27.80 -7.08
CA GLN A 66 18.59 -28.61 -5.97
C GLN A 66 17.22 -28.13 -5.48
N VAL A 67 16.49 -29.05 -4.85
CA VAL A 67 15.33 -28.74 -4.02
C VAL A 67 15.69 -29.02 -2.56
N LEU A 68 15.62 -27.99 -1.73
CA LEU A 68 15.86 -28.05 -0.29
C LEU A 68 14.52 -28.27 0.42
N GLN A 69 14.48 -29.23 1.36
CA GLN A 69 13.27 -29.56 2.11
C GLN A 69 13.43 -29.15 3.56
N TYR A 70 12.54 -28.28 4.04
CA TYR A 70 12.51 -27.79 5.42
C TYR A 70 11.25 -28.26 6.13
N ASP A 71 11.35 -28.52 7.43
CA ASP A 71 10.17 -28.71 8.28
C ASP A 71 9.50 -27.35 8.61
N LEU A 72 8.38 -27.38 9.34
CA LEU A 72 7.61 -26.17 9.69
C LEU A 72 8.36 -25.20 10.64
N ASP A 73 9.43 -25.67 11.28
CA ASP A 73 10.26 -24.93 12.22
C ASP A 73 11.61 -24.52 11.58
N GLY A 74 11.75 -24.69 10.26
CA GLY A 74 12.89 -24.22 9.47
C GLY A 74 14.11 -25.13 9.49
N ASN A 75 14.04 -26.34 10.06
CA ASN A 75 15.16 -27.27 10.01
C ASN A 75 15.24 -27.92 8.62
N LEU A 76 16.43 -27.90 8.03
CA LEU A 76 16.70 -28.62 6.78
C LEU A 76 16.58 -30.13 7.03
N ALA A 77 15.54 -30.74 6.46
CA ALA A 77 15.28 -32.18 6.54
C ALA A 77 16.02 -32.95 5.43
N ASN A 78 16.11 -32.38 4.22
CA ASN A 78 16.71 -33.06 3.08
C ASN A 78 17.17 -32.08 1.98
N SER A 79 18.01 -32.57 1.06
CA SER A 79 18.43 -31.87 -0.15
C SER A 79 18.39 -32.84 -1.33
N LEU A 80 17.67 -32.46 -2.38
CA LEU A 80 17.40 -33.29 -3.55
C LEU A 80 18.11 -32.72 -4.77
N ASP A 81 19.08 -33.45 -5.32
CA ASP A 81 19.73 -33.07 -6.58
C ASP A 81 18.76 -33.26 -7.75
N THR A 82 18.71 -32.30 -8.67
CA THR A 82 17.84 -32.36 -9.85
C THR A 82 18.63 -32.41 -11.15
N GLU A 83 18.01 -32.92 -12.22
CA GLU A 83 18.55 -32.81 -13.59
C GLU A 83 18.44 -31.39 -14.18
N LEU A 84 17.80 -30.46 -13.48
CA LEU A 84 17.63 -29.07 -13.91
C LEU A 84 18.78 -28.21 -13.42
N PHE A 85 19.21 -27.25 -14.24
CA PHE A 85 20.26 -26.29 -13.87
C PHE A 85 19.73 -25.09 -13.10
N HIS A 86 18.49 -24.73 -13.37
CA HIS A 86 17.79 -23.61 -12.74
C HIS A 86 16.30 -23.91 -12.72
N ILE A 87 15.72 -23.96 -11.53
CA ILE A 87 14.31 -24.31 -11.32
C ILE A 87 13.46 -23.03 -11.33
N TYR A 88 12.48 -22.98 -12.24
CA TYR A 88 11.52 -21.87 -12.35
C TYR A 88 10.28 -22.10 -11.47
N THR A 89 9.77 -23.33 -11.40
CA THR A 89 8.58 -23.65 -10.61
C THR A 89 8.72 -25.00 -9.91
N ILE A 90 8.13 -25.09 -8.73
CA ILE A 90 7.93 -26.31 -7.96
C ILE A 90 6.43 -26.44 -7.74
N THR A 91 5.91 -27.65 -7.92
CA THR A 91 4.54 -28.02 -7.59
C THR A 91 4.54 -29.37 -6.90
N ALA A 92 3.94 -29.47 -5.73
CA ALA A 92 3.88 -30.70 -4.95
C ALA A 92 2.48 -31.34 -5.04
N HIS A 93 2.43 -32.65 -5.20
CA HIS A 93 1.21 -33.43 -5.00
C HIS A 93 1.56 -34.80 -4.42
N GLU A 94 0.92 -35.13 -3.29
CA GLU A 94 1.23 -36.34 -2.51
C GLU A 94 2.74 -36.48 -2.21
N LYS A 95 3.41 -37.48 -2.78
CA LYS A 95 4.87 -37.69 -2.65
C LYS A 95 5.62 -37.46 -3.96
N THR A 96 5.06 -36.65 -4.87
CA THR A 96 5.69 -36.28 -6.14
C THR A 96 5.90 -34.77 -6.20
N LEU A 97 7.08 -34.34 -6.63
CA LEU A 97 7.34 -32.97 -7.05
C LEU A 97 7.32 -32.89 -8.57
N TYR A 98 6.65 -31.87 -9.10
CA TYR A 98 6.70 -31.47 -10.49
C TYR A 98 7.55 -30.22 -10.60
N LEU A 99 8.60 -30.27 -11.41
CA LEU A 99 9.61 -29.24 -11.51
C LEU A 99 9.66 -28.74 -12.95
N THR A 100 9.79 -27.43 -13.15
CA THR A 100 10.11 -26.86 -14.47
C THR A 100 11.38 -26.05 -14.39
N GLY A 101 12.24 -26.11 -15.40
CA GLY A 101 13.50 -25.38 -15.38
C GLY A 101 14.38 -25.57 -16.60
N ASP A 102 15.57 -24.98 -16.55
CA ASP A 102 16.60 -25.13 -17.57
C ASP A 102 17.17 -26.54 -17.58
N CYS A 103 17.26 -27.15 -18.76
CA CYS A 103 17.86 -28.44 -19.04
C CYS A 103 18.89 -28.32 -20.18
N ASP A 104 19.62 -29.40 -20.51
CA ASP A 104 20.72 -29.38 -21.51
C ASP A 104 20.33 -28.72 -22.86
N TYR A 105 19.06 -28.82 -23.24
CA TYR A 105 18.54 -28.34 -24.52
C TYR A 105 17.22 -27.59 -24.37
N GLY A 106 17.22 -26.52 -23.57
CA GLY A 106 16.09 -25.60 -23.44
C GLY A 106 15.42 -25.69 -22.08
N ILE A 107 14.09 -25.66 -22.06
CA ILE A 107 13.30 -25.67 -20.83
C ILE A 107 12.55 -26.99 -20.77
N CYS A 108 12.53 -27.64 -19.61
CA CYS A 108 11.94 -28.96 -19.44
C CYS A 108 10.99 -29.00 -18.23
N ALA A 109 10.02 -29.90 -18.27
CA ALA A 109 9.23 -30.33 -17.12
C ALA A 109 9.67 -31.72 -16.66
N TYR A 110 9.78 -31.92 -15.36
CA TYR A 110 10.22 -33.16 -14.71
C TYR A 110 9.27 -33.55 -13.58
N SER A 111 9.15 -34.85 -13.31
CA SER A 111 8.62 -35.37 -12.05
C SER A 111 9.75 -35.96 -11.21
N TYR A 112 9.69 -35.74 -9.91
CA TYR A 112 10.58 -36.31 -8.90
C TYR A 112 9.72 -37.07 -7.87
N ASP A 113 9.94 -38.37 -7.75
CA ASP A 113 9.28 -39.21 -6.75
C ASP A 113 10.08 -39.18 -5.44
N LEU A 114 9.47 -38.69 -4.35
CA LEU A 114 10.13 -38.48 -3.06
C LEU A 114 10.39 -39.77 -2.28
N GLU A 115 9.71 -40.87 -2.62
CA GLU A 115 9.90 -42.16 -1.93
C GLU A 115 11.07 -42.95 -2.53
N THR A 116 11.19 -42.91 -3.86
CA THR A 116 12.16 -43.69 -4.63
C THR A 116 13.40 -42.88 -5.01
N GLY A 117 13.30 -41.55 -5.06
CA GLY A 117 14.32 -40.66 -5.60
C GLY A 117 14.41 -40.69 -7.13
N GLU A 118 13.44 -41.28 -7.83
CA GLU A 118 13.44 -41.37 -9.29
C GLU A 118 13.04 -40.02 -9.92
N GLN A 119 13.81 -39.60 -10.92
CA GLN A 119 13.51 -38.43 -11.74
C GLN A 119 13.14 -38.86 -13.16
N LYS A 120 12.09 -38.26 -13.71
CA LYS A 120 11.61 -38.53 -15.05
C LYS A 120 11.29 -37.24 -15.79
N LYS A 121 11.94 -37.05 -16.94
CA LYS A 121 11.58 -35.99 -17.89
C LYS A 121 10.15 -36.22 -18.39
N LEU A 122 9.29 -35.24 -18.21
CA LEU A 122 7.90 -35.28 -18.69
C LEU A 122 7.81 -34.72 -20.11
N ALA A 123 8.28 -33.48 -20.31
CA ALA A 123 8.17 -32.80 -21.59
C ALA A 123 9.25 -31.71 -21.77
N GLU A 124 9.43 -31.26 -23.01
CA GLU A 124 10.17 -30.03 -23.37
C GLU A 124 9.16 -28.90 -23.52
N LEU A 125 9.49 -27.72 -22.98
CA LEU A 125 8.66 -26.54 -22.99
C LEU A 125 9.22 -25.51 -23.97
N ASP A 126 8.33 -24.74 -24.60
CA ASP A 126 8.70 -23.66 -25.52
C ASP A 126 8.72 -22.28 -24.84
N GLY A 127 8.33 -22.18 -23.57
CA GLY A 127 8.43 -20.97 -22.76
C GLY A 127 8.86 -21.26 -21.33
N ALA A 128 9.33 -20.23 -20.62
CA ALA A 128 9.65 -20.29 -19.21
C ALA A 128 8.36 -20.11 -18.39
N PRO A 129 7.91 -21.13 -17.64
CA PRO A 129 6.69 -21.01 -16.85
C PRO A 129 6.82 -19.96 -15.74
N LYS A 130 5.81 -19.11 -15.61
CA LYS A 130 5.63 -18.17 -14.49
C LYS A 130 4.96 -18.85 -13.30
N THR A 131 4.00 -19.74 -13.58
CA THR A 131 3.26 -20.48 -12.56
C THR A 131 3.04 -21.92 -13.03
N ALA A 132 3.08 -22.84 -12.08
CA ALA A 132 2.72 -24.24 -12.27
C ALA A 132 1.82 -24.69 -11.13
N VAL A 133 0.78 -25.47 -11.44
CA VAL A 133 -0.11 -26.09 -10.44
C VAL A 133 -0.55 -27.48 -10.89
N TYR A 134 -0.63 -28.39 -9.93
CA TYR A 134 -1.20 -29.71 -10.14
C TYR A 134 -2.70 -29.63 -9.86
N ALA A 135 -3.51 -29.92 -10.87
CA ALA A 135 -4.96 -29.94 -10.75
C ALA A 135 -5.56 -30.90 -11.76
N ASP A 136 -6.71 -31.49 -11.44
CA ASP A 136 -7.47 -32.38 -12.33
C ASP A 136 -6.60 -33.50 -12.97
N ASN A 137 -5.67 -34.05 -12.17
CA ASN A 137 -4.67 -35.05 -12.58
C ASN A 137 -3.77 -34.61 -13.74
N SER A 138 -3.48 -33.33 -13.85
CA SER A 138 -2.63 -32.73 -14.88
C SER A 138 -1.81 -31.59 -14.30
N LEU A 139 -0.76 -31.20 -15.02
CA LEU A 139 0.01 -30.01 -14.68
C LEU A 139 -0.46 -28.85 -15.55
N TYR A 140 -0.90 -27.77 -14.92
CA TYR A 140 -1.27 -26.53 -15.60
C TYR A 140 -0.16 -25.50 -15.43
N LEU A 141 0.15 -24.79 -16.51
CA LEU A 141 1.31 -23.92 -16.62
C LEU A 141 0.92 -22.60 -17.29
N THR A 142 1.51 -21.49 -16.85
CA THR A 142 1.38 -20.19 -17.53
C THR A 142 2.74 -19.68 -18.00
N TRP A 143 2.81 -19.09 -19.19
CA TRP A 143 3.98 -18.32 -19.66
C TRP A 143 3.58 -17.34 -20.76
N THR A 144 4.45 -16.36 -21.05
CA THR A 144 4.25 -15.40 -22.14
C THR A 144 4.50 -16.06 -23.50
N ALA A 145 3.49 -16.08 -24.38
CA ALA A 145 3.60 -16.70 -25.69
C ALA A 145 4.63 -15.96 -26.59
N ARG A 146 5.50 -16.71 -27.29
CA ARG A 146 6.59 -16.11 -28.11
C ARG A 146 6.11 -15.20 -29.24
N ASP A 147 4.92 -15.46 -29.78
CA ASP A 147 4.32 -14.72 -30.90
C ASP A 147 3.22 -13.74 -30.45
N SER A 148 3.28 -13.25 -29.21
CA SER A 148 2.31 -12.31 -28.66
C SER A 148 2.37 -10.92 -29.32
N ASN A 149 1.97 -10.81 -30.58
CA ASN A 149 1.43 -9.58 -31.17
C ASN A 149 0.03 -9.29 -30.57
N ALA A 150 -0.14 -9.56 -29.27
CA ALA A 150 -1.43 -9.70 -28.62
C ALA A 150 -2.26 -8.43 -28.76
N CYS A 151 -3.55 -8.62 -29.03
CA CYS A 151 -4.55 -7.56 -28.96
C CYS A 151 -4.42 -6.91 -27.57
N PRO A 152 -4.23 -5.58 -27.46
CA PRO A 152 -4.15 -4.93 -26.16
C PRO A 152 -5.51 -5.05 -25.48
N TYR A 153 -5.62 -5.95 -24.50
CA TYR A 153 -6.64 -5.81 -23.47
C TYR A 153 -6.05 -4.94 -22.39
N GLU A 154 -6.66 -3.78 -22.19
CA GLU A 154 -6.29 -2.84 -21.15
C GLU A 154 -7.55 -2.36 -20.46
N SER A 155 -7.53 -2.46 -19.14
CA SER A 155 -8.52 -1.92 -18.24
C SER A 155 -7.82 -0.99 -17.25
N ASN A 156 -8.57 -0.34 -16.36
CA ASN A 156 -7.97 0.54 -15.35
C ASN A 156 -7.05 -0.22 -14.37
N SER A 157 -7.26 -1.53 -14.18
CA SER A 157 -6.60 -2.34 -13.14
C SER A 157 -5.70 -3.46 -13.69
N PHE A 158 -5.78 -3.75 -15.00
CA PHE A 158 -5.04 -4.83 -15.64
C PHE A 158 -4.66 -4.51 -17.09
N SER A 159 -3.40 -4.81 -17.44
CA SER A 159 -2.86 -4.76 -18.79
C SER A 159 -2.34 -6.14 -19.18
N TYR A 160 -2.84 -6.69 -20.27
CA TYR A 160 -2.49 -8.03 -20.71
C TYR A 160 -1.10 -8.08 -21.37
N ASP A 161 -0.26 -9.00 -20.90
CA ASP A 161 1.14 -9.12 -21.30
C ASP A 161 1.44 -10.27 -22.28
N GLY A 162 0.40 -10.94 -22.79
CA GLY A 162 0.56 -12.10 -23.68
C GLY A 162 0.69 -13.45 -22.98
N THR A 163 0.40 -13.53 -21.67
CA THR A 163 0.36 -14.79 -20.92
C THR A 163 -0.68 -15.76 -21.49
N ALA A 164 -0.30 -17.01 -21.75
CA ALA A 164 -1.21 -18.09 -22.15
C ALA A 164 -1.23 -19.22 -21.11
N LEU A 165 -2.33 -19.99 -21.07
CA LEU A 165 -2.52 -21.15 -20.19
C LEU A 165 -2.29 -22.45 -20.96
N TYR A 166 -1.47 -23.34 -20.41
CA TYR A 166 -1.16 -24.65 -20.99
C TYR A 166 -1.50 -25.78 -20.02
N LYS A 167 -1.86 -26.93 -20.59
CA LYS A 167 -2.06 -28.20 -19.87
C LYS A 167 -1.02 -29.20 -20.37
N LEU A 168 -0.25 -29.76 -19.45
CA LEU A 168 0.55 -30.97 -19.63
C LEU A 168 -0.24 -32.17 -19.06
N ASP A 169 -0.73 -33.02 -19.96
CA ASP A 169 -1.44 -34.24 -19.58
C ASP A 169 -0.44 -35.30 -19.11
N LEU A 170 -0.54 -35.74 -17.87
CA LEU A 170 0.44 -36.66 -17.26
C LEU A 170 0.28 -38.10 -17.75
N SER A 171 -0.78 -38.43 -18.50
CA SER A 171 -1.00 -39.78 -19.01
C SER A 171 -0.17 -40.10 -20.25
N ASP A 172 0.04 -39.11 -21.12
CA ASP A 172 0.80 -39.22 -22.37
C ASP A 172 1.90 -38.16 -22.54
N ASN A 173 2.04 -37.26 -21.55
CA ASN A 173 2.94 -36.12 -21.54
C ASN A 173 2.70 -35.11 -22.69
N ALA A 174 1.50 -35.06 -23.26
CA ALA A 174 1.16 -34.09 -24.28
C ALA A 174 0.92 -32.70 -23.67
N ILE A 175 1.45 -31.67 -24.33
CA ILE A 175 1.21 -30.26 -23.98
C ILE A 175 0.20 -29.68 -24.96
N SER A 176 -0.78 -28.95 -24.43
CA SER A 176 -1.77 -28.22 -25.23
C SER A 176 -2.09 -26.87 -24.60
N GLU A 177 -2.22 -25.84 -25.44
CA GLU A 177 -2.74 -24.53 -25.03
C GLU A 177 -4.24 -24.65 -24.74
N GLN A 178 -4.70 -23.96 -23.70
CA GLN A 178 -6.09 -23.96 -23.27
C GLN A 178 -6.79 -22.69 -23.74
N ASP A 179 -8.06 -22.83 -24.13
CA ASP A 179 -8.90 -21.72 -24.62
C ASP A 179 -9.42 -20.86 -23.45
N VAL A 180 -8.53 -20.05 -22.88
CA VAL A 180 -8.84 -19.05 -21.86
C VAL A 180 -8.44 -17.68 -22.41
N GLU A 181 -9.40 -16.78 -22.46
CA GLU A 181 -9.17 -15.40 -22.85
C GLU A 181 -8.42 -14.65 -21.73
N PHE A 182 -7.34 -13.96 -22.10
CA PHE A 182 -6.48 -13.15 -21.22
C PHE A 182 -6.24 -13.75 -19.81
N PRO A 183 -5.60 -14.93 -19.69
CA PRO A 183 -5.33 -15.52 -18.39
C PRO A 183 -4.35 -14.65 -17.60
N VAL A 184 -4.64 -14.47 -16.30
CA VAL A 184 -3.83 -13.68 -15.38
C VAL A 184 -3.01 -14.60 -14.48
N ASN A 185 -3.67 -15.52 -13.76
CA ASN A 185 -3.00 -16.44 -12.83
C ASN A 185 -3.82 -17.72 -12.62
N ILE A 186 -3.21 -18.75 -12.01
CA ILE A 186 -3.84 -20.04 -11.72
C ILE A 186 -3.49 -20.54 -10.31
N ALA A 187 -4.42 -21.27 -9.71
CA ALA A 187 -4.23 -21.97 -8.44
C ALA A 187 -4.83 -23.38 -8.50
N SER A 188 -4.43 -24.24 -7.56
CA SER A 188 -5.12 -25.49 -7.28
C SER A 188 -5.91 -25.35 -5.99
N THR A 189 -7.16 -25.80 -5.97
CA THR A 189 -7.95 -25.90 -4.74
C THR A 189 -7.45 -27.06 -3.89
N PRO A 190 -7.76 -27.11 -2.57
CA PRO A 190 -7.38 -28.23 -1.72
C PRO A 190 -7.90 -29.60 -2.20
N GLY A 191 -9.02 -29.63 -2.94
CA GLY A 191 -9.56 -30.82 -3.60
C GLY A 191 -8.89 -31.17 -4.95
N GLY A 192 -7.84 -30.45 -5.33
CA GLY A 192 -7.09 -30.68 -6.57
C GLY A 192 -7.82 -30.21 -7.82
N LYS A 193 -8.65 -29.16 -7.73
CA LYS A 193 -9.33 -28.55 -8.89
C LYS A 193 -8.62 -27.31 -9.36
N LEU A 194 -8.63 -27.10 -10.68
CA LEU A 194 -8.02 -25.90 -11.24
C LEU A 194 -8.90 -24.69 -10.91
N LEU A 195 -8.29 -23.63 -10.40
CA LEU A 195 -8.86 -22.29 -10.30
C LEU A 195 -8.11 -21.39 -11.28
N VAL A 196 -8.85 -20.70 -12.14
CA VAL A 196 -8.28 -19.76 -13.12
C VAL A 196 -8.78 -18.37 -12.83
N TYR A 197 -7.87 -17.40 -12.79
CA TYR A 197 -8.16 -15.97 -12.78
C TYR A 197 -7.80 -15.37 -14.14
N ALA A 198 -8.75 -14.76 -14.82
CA ALA A 198 -8.65 -14.34 -16.21
C ALA A 198 -9.52 -13.10 -16.49
N ALA A 199 -9.38 -12.51 -17.68
CA ALA A 199 -10.19 -11.37 -18.11
C ALA A 199 -10.96 -11.67 -19.40
N ASP A 200 -12.14 -11.07 -19.54
CA ASP A 200 -12.91 -11.04 -20.78
C ASP A 200 -13.53 -9.65 -21.01
N GLU A 201 -14.40 -9.53 -22.00
CA GLU A 201 -15.13 -8.29 -22.34
C GLU A 201 -15.98 -7.71 -21.19
N ASN A 202 -16.37 -8.52 -20.20
CA ASN A 202 -17.16 -8.11 -19.04
C ASN A 202 -16.30 -7.78 -17.81
N GLY A 203 -14.99 -8.05 -17.86
CA GLY A 203 -14.04 -7.75 -16.81
C GLY A 203 -13.24 -8.96 -16.32
N LEU A 204 -12.60 -8.80 -15.17
CA LEU A 204 -11.82 -9.83 -14.50
C LEU A 204 -12.71 -10.82 -13.75
N TYR A 205 -12.37 -12.11 -13.82
CA TYR A 205 -13.18 -13.18 -13.24
C TYR A 205 -12.38 -14.39 -12.79
N PHE A 206 -12.97 -15.13 -11.85
CA PHE A 206 -12.57 -16.48 -11.48
C PHE A 206 -13.43 -17.54 -12.16
N THR A 207 -12.85 -18.68 -12.49
CA THR A 207 -13.57 -19.88 -12.91
C THR A 207 -12.91 -21.15 -12.40
N ARG A 208 -13.70 -22.20 -12.18
CA ARG A 208 -13.18 -23.55 -11.84
C ARG A 208 -13.03 -24.37 -13.11
N GLY A 209 -11.82 -24.84 -13.37
CA GLY A 209 -11.45 -25.39 -14.66
C GLY A 209 -11.50 -24.33 -15.76
N ILE A 210 -11.45 -24.77 -17.02
CA ILE A 210 -11.35 -23.88 -18.18
C ILE A 210 -12.73 -23.32 -18.60
N SER A 211 -13.80 -24.03 -18.29
CA SER A 211 -15.16 -23.71 -18.77
C SER A 211 -16.20 -23.70 -17.65
N GLY A 212 -15.79 -23.46 -16.41
CA GLY A 212 -16.69 -23.33 -15.27
C GLY A 212 -17.49 -22.02 -15.28
N GLU A 213 -18.37 -21.89 -14.29
CA GLU A 213 -19.07 -20.63 -14.03
C GLU A 213 -18.08 -19.50 -13.72
N ARG A 214 -18.27 -18.35 -14.38
CA ARG A 214 -17.46 -17.14 -14.19
C ARG A 214 -18.01 -16.33 -13.03
N LYS A 215 -17.13 -15.98 -12.10
CA LYS A 215 -17.41 -15.07 -10.98
C LYS A 215 -16.57 -13.81 -11.14
N TYR A 216 -17.22 -12.70 -11.48
CA TYR A 216 -16.54 -11.45 -11.78
C TYR A 216 -16.10 -10.76 -10.50
N VAL A 217 -14.78 -10.58 -10.36
CA VAL A 217 -14.12 -9.89 -9.25
C VAL A 217 -12.86 -9.24 -9.82
N ASP A 218 -12.70 -7.95 -9.59
CA ASP A 218 -11.54 -7.19 -10.03
C ASP A 218 -10.49 -7.13 -8.91
N LEU A 219 -9.48 -7.99 -9.02
CA LEU A 219 -8.26 -7.93 -8.20
C LEU A 219 -7.11 -7.24 -8.94
N GLY A 220 -7.35 -6.70 -10.13
CA GLY A 220 -6.33 -6.17 -11.03
C GLY A 220 -5.27 -7.20 -11.41
N THR A 221 -4.00 -6.76 -11.42
CA THR A 221 -2.85 -7.58 -11.84
C THR A 221 -2.32 -8.43 -10.67
N VAL A 222 -2.70 -9.70 -10.65
CA VAL A 222 -2.34 -10.66 -9.59
C VAL A 222 -1.06 -11.43 -9.95
N SER A 223 0.02 -11.20 -9.21
CA SER A 223 1.30 -11.92 -9.40
C SER A 223 1.29 -13.29 -8.73
N ALA A 224 0.66 -13.43 -7.55
CA ALA A 224 0.60 -14.69 -6.83
C ALA A 224 -0.77 -14.92 -6.22
N ILE A 225 -1.25 -16.17 -6.26
CA ILE A 225 -2.51 -16.58 -5.67
C ILE A 225 -2.46 -18.04 -5.19
N SER A 226 -3.14 -18.31 -4.08
CA SER A 226 -3.35 -19.67 -3.59
C SER A 226 -4.76 -19.82 -3.07
N ALA A 227 -5.45 -20.89 -3.47
CA ALA A 227 -6.80 -21.18 -3.00
C ALA A 227 -6.73 -21.74 -1.57
N VAL A 228 -7.60 -21.20 -0.71
CA VAL A 228 -7.70 -21.61 0.70
C VAL A 228 -8.68 -22.76 0.86
N ASP A 229 -9.76 -22.76 0.08
CA ASP A 229 -10.81 -23.77 0.16
C ASP A 229 -11.57 -23.97 -1.17
N GLU A 230 -12.60 -24.81 -1.09
CA GLU A 230 -13.51 -25.14 -2.17
C GLU A 230 -14.67 -24.14 -2.32
N ASP A 231 -14.63 -22.97 -1.69
CA ASP A 231 -15.67 -21.94 -1.72
C ASP A 231 -15.20 -20.63 -2.39
N TYR A 232 -14.06 -20.70 -3.10
CA TYR A 232 -13.37 -19.55 -3.72
C TYR A 232 -12.80 -18.55 -2.72
N ASN A 233 -12.41 -18.99 -1.52
CA ASN A 233 -11.53 -18.17 -0.69
C ASN A 233 -10.08 -18.36 -1.15
N PHE A 234 -9.32 -17.28 -1.17
CA PHE A 234 -7.93 -17.29 -1.64
C PHE A 234 -7.10 -16.24 -0.92
N VAL A 235 -5.80 -16.52 -0.86
CA VAL A 235 -4.77 -15.54 -0.53
C VAL A 235 -4.08 -15.09 -1.80
N PHE A 236 -3.78 -13.80 -1.92
CA PHE A 236 -3.22 -13.24 -3.13
C PHE A 236 -2.32 -12.03 -2.87
N TYR A 237 -1.44 -11.77 -3.82
CA TYR A 237 -0.70 -10.54 -3.94
C TYR A 237 -1.02 -9.90 -5.29
N SER A 238 -1.40 -8.61 -5.28
CA SER A 238 -1.77 -7.85 -6.48
C SER A 238 -0.98 -6.56 -6.55
N ASN A 239 -0.56 -6.19 -7.77
CA ASN A 239 0.08 -4.90 -8.01
C ASN A 239 -0.89 -3.71 -7.88
N SER A 240 -2.20 -3.99 -7.75
CA SER A 240 -3.23 -2.98 -7.51
C SER A 240 -3.41 -2.65 -6.02
N VAL A 241 -2.96 -3.52 -5.12
CA VAL A 241 -2.94 -3.30 -3.66
C VAL A 241 -1.53 -3.58 -3.18
N LEU A 242 -0.66 -2.60 -3.36
CA LEU A 242 0.78 -2.75 -3.22
C LEU A 242 1.19 -3.06 -1.78
N ASN A 243 2.28 -3.80 -1.64
CA ASN A 243 2.97 -4.08 -0.39
C ASN A 243 2.15 -4.86 0.66
N THR A 244 1.04 -5.49 0.29
CA THR A 244 0.26 -6.32 1.21
C THR A 244 -0.04 -7.70 0.64
N LEU A 245 -0.02 -8.70 1.52
CA LEU A 245 -0.58 -10.01 1.24
C LEU A 245 -2.04 -10.02 1.69
N ASN A 246 -2.96 -10.39 0.80
CA ASN A 246 -4.39 -10.18 0.97
C ASN A 246 -5.15 -11.50 1.02
N TYR A 247 -6.26 -11.52 1.75
CA TYR A 247 -7.25 -12.59 1.75
C TYR A 247 -8.58 -12.08 1.23
N SER A 248 -9.22 -12.81 0.32
CA SER A 248 -10.55 -12.45 -0.20
C SER A 248 -11.32 -13.69 -0.66
N SER A 249 -12.55 -13.46 -1.13
CA SER A 249 -13.42 -14.48 -1.71
C SER A 249 -13.93 -14.03 -3.09
N ALA A 250 -14.08 -14.96 -4.03
CA ALA A 250 -14.60 -14.62 -5.37
C ALA A 250 -16.10 -14.26 -5.38
N GLY A 251 -16.77 -14.26 -4.22
CA GLY A 251 -18.17 -13.90 -4.05
C GLY A 251 -18.40 -12.56 -3.35
N GLY A 252 -17.34 -11.86 -2.92
CA GLY A 252 -17.43 -10.58 -2.24
C GLY A 252 -17.53 -9.40 -3.22
N ASP A 253 -18.13 -8.29 -2.78
CA ASP A 253 -18.22 -7.02 -3.53
C ASP A 253 -16.89 -6.24 -3.53
N GLY A 254 -15.77 -6.92 -3.84
CA GLY A 254 -14.41 -6.37 -3.81
C GLY A 254 -13.80 -6.26 -2.40
N GLU A 255 -14.34 -6.98 -1.43
CA GLU A 255 -13.89 -6.95 -0.03
C GLU A 255 -12.65 -7.83 0.15
N TYR A 256 -11.61 -7.31 0.81
CA TYR A 256 -10.42 -8.07 1.17
C TYR A 256 -9.90 -7.68 2.55
N SER A 257 -9.11 -8.58 3.13
CA SER A 257 -8.41 -8.39 4.38
C SER A 257 -6.90 -8.40 4.13
N GLU A 258 -6.21 -7.33 4.54
CA GLU A 258 -4.77 -7.23 4.41
C GLU A 258 -4.10 -8.00 5.56
N MET A 259 -3.52 -9.16 5.27
CA MET A 259 -3.01 -10.11 6.26
C MET A 259 -1.62 -9.74 6.77
N VAL A 260 -0.75 -9.28 5.87
CA VAL A 260 0.66 -8.96 6.14
C VAL A 260 1.02 -7.70 5.36
N SER A 261 1.67 -6.75 6.04
CA SER A 261 2.22 -5.52 5.43
C SER A 261 3.65 -5.72 4.97
N ASP A 262 4.15 -4.80 4.15
CA ASP A 262 5.54 -4.73 3.67
C ASP A 262 6.00 -5.96 2.87
N VAL A 263 5.03 -6.63 2.22
CA VAL A 263 5.28 -7.83 1.40
C VAL A 263 5.26 -7.47 -0.07
N LEU A 264 6.34 -7.82 -0.77
CA LEU A 264 6.37 -7.91 -2.23
C LEU A 264 6.55 -9.38 -2.60
N ALA A 265 5.56 -9.99 -3.27
CA ALA A 265 5.60 -11.40 -3.64
C ALA A 265 5.94 -11.60 -5.13
N LEU A 266 6.76 -12.61 -5.42
CA LEU A 266 7.05 -13.07 -6.78
C LEU A 266 5.89 -13.88 -7.37
N ASP A 267 5.90 -14.07 -8.69
CA ASP A 267 5.02 -15.04 -9.35
C ASP A 267 5.16 -16.42 -8.70
N ASN A 268 4.04 -17.11 -8.45
CA ASN A 268 3.99 -18.39 -7.72
C ASN A 268 4.59 -18.34 -6.29
N GLY A 269 4.82 -17.13 -5.74
CA GLY A 269 5.46 -16.92 -4.45
C GLY A 269 4.52 -16.96 -3.26
N VAL A 270 3.31 -17.53 -3.37
CA VAL A 270 2.32 -17.64 -2.27
C VAL A 270 1.69 -19.04 -2.29
N LYS A 271 1.64 -19.69 -1.13
CA LYS A 271 0.99 -21.00 -0.94
C LYS A 271 0.20 -21.06 0.36
N TYR A 272 -1.00 -21.61 0.30
CA TYR A 272 -1.77 -21.99 1.47
C TYR A 272 -1.61 -23.49 1.75
N CYS A 273 -1.32 -23.86 2.99
CA CYS A 273 -1.32 -25.25 3.44
C CYS A 273 -1.69 -25.34 4.92
N GLY A 274 -2.72 -26.13 5.24
CA GLY A 274 -3.08 -26.52 6.61
C GLY A 274 -3.28 -25.38 7.61
N GLY A 275 -3.96 -24.30 7.22
CA GLY A 275 -4.22 -23.13 8.07
C GLY A 275 -3.12 -22.07 8.08
N PHE A 276 -2.03 -22.29 7.32
CA PHE A 276 -0.95 -21.34 7.14
C PHE A 276 -0.88 -20.82 5.71
N THR A 277 -0.45 -19.57 5.58
CA THR A 277 -0.01 -19.00 4.33
C THR A 277 1.50 -18.81 4.38
N PHE A 278 2.16 -19.30 3.33
CA PHE A 278 3.57 -19.18 3.07
C PHE A 278 3.77 -18.23 1.91
N TYR A 279 4.80 -17.40 1.96
CA TYR A 279 5.11 -16.46 0.89
C TYR A 279 6.61 -16.18 0.78
N ILE A 280 7.07 -15.82 -0.42
CA ILE A 280 8.40 -15.24 -0.61
C ILE A 280 8.29 -13.73 -0.39
N ASN A 281 9.07 -13.19 0.54
CA ASN A 281 9.14 -11.77 0.80
C ASN A 281 10.36 -11.14 0.13
N ILE A 282 10.15 -10.43 -0.98
CA ILE A 282 11.24 -9.78 -1.73
C ILE A 282 11.91 -8.68 -0.92
N THR A 283 11.20 -8.04 0.02
CA THR A 283 11.75 -6.94 0.82
C THR A 283 12.74 -7.44 1.88
N ASP A 284 12.59 -8.68 2.35
CA ASP A 284 13.52 -9.35 3.29
C ASP A 284 14.39 -10.40 2.58
N GLU A 285 15.27 -9.91 1.70
CA GLU A 285 16.26 -10.74 1.00
C GLU A 285 15.67 -11.93 0.20
N GLN A 286 14.40 -11.85 -0.20
CA GLN A 286 13.67 -12.94 -0.88
C GLN A 286 13.63 -14.24 -0.08
N LYS A 287 13.44 -14.15 1.24
CA LYS A 287 13.24 -15.33 2.10
C LYS A 287 11.80 -15.83 2.03
N ILE A 288 11.61 -17.10 2.37
CA ILE A 288 10.29 -17.67 2.60
C ILE A 288 9.86 -17.35 4.04
N GLU A 289 8.63 -16.90 4.19
CA GLU A 289 7.97 -16.63 5.46
C GLU A 289 6.65 -17.40 5.55
N ARG A 290 6.21 -17.69 6.78
CA ARG A 290 4.95 -18.35 7.10
C ARG A 290 4.18 -17.55 8.13
N VAL A 291 2.86 -17.46 7.94
CA VAL A 291 1.91 -16.89 8.91
C VAL A 291 0.69 -17.79 9.11
N ARG A 292 0.19 -17.90 10.34
CA ARG A 292 -1.07 -18.58 10.64
C ARG A 292 -2.24 -17.67 10.29
N ASN A 293 -3.13 -18.12 9.40
CA ASN A 293 -4.22 -17.29 8.91
C ASN A 293 -5.15 -16.83 10.04
N SER A 294 -5.48 -17.72 10.98
CA SER A 294 -6.32 -17.40 12.14
C SER A 294 -5.69 -16.43 13.15
N SER A 295 -4.38 -16.17 13.06
CA SER A 295 -3.70 -15.18 13.93
C SER A 295 -3.79 -13.77 13.36
N VAL A 296 -3.89 -13.64 12.04
CA VAL A 296 -3.84 -12.35 11.33
C VAL A 296 -5.19 -11.95 10.75
N ILE A 297 -5.98 -12.87 10.19
CA ILE A 297 -7.31 -12.58 9.67
C ILE A 297 -8.30 -12.44 10.83
N LYS A 298 -9.05 -11.35 10.86
CA LYS A 298 -10.09 -11.11 11.86
C LYS A 298 -11.44 -11.51 11.31
N GLU A 299 -12.22 -12.19 12.13
CA GLU A 299 -13.65 -12.36 11.88
C GLU A 299 -14.37 -11.09 12.33
N ASN A 300 -14.68 -10.21 11.36
CA ASN A 300 -15.39 -8.97 11.62
C ASN A 300 -16.52 -8.75 10.60
N SER A 301 -17.47 -7.90 10.96
CA SER A 301 -18.35 -7.29 9.95
C SER A 301 -17.52 -6.31 9.12
N THR A 302 -17.71 -6.31 7.81
CA THR A 302 -16.99 -5.43 6.89
C THR A 302 -17.07 -3.98 7.35
N ILE A 303 -15.92 -3.39 7.67
CA ILE A 303 -15.81 -1.99 8.09
C ILE A 303 -15.91 -1.11 6.84
N ARG A 304 -16.79 -0.11 6.89
CA ARG A 304 -17.01 0.86 5.82
C ARG A 304 -16.16 2.10 6.07
N MET A 305 -15.11 2.26 5.27
CA MET A 305 -14.25 3.43 5.27
C MET A 305 -14.63 4.36 4.12
N ILE A 306 -14.89 5.63 4.43
CA ILE A 306 -15.14 6.66 3.42
C ILE A 306 -13.99 7.67 3.34
N SER A 307 -13.72 8.20 2.15
CA SER A 307 -12.79 9.31 1.94
C SER A 307 -13.31 10.29 0.89
N PRO A 308 -12.97 11.61 0.97
CA PRO A 308 -13.38 12.60 -0.03
C PRO A 308 -12.50 12.57 -1.31
N SER A 309 -11.37 11.88 -1.24
CA SER A 309 -10.40 11.74 -2.34
C SER A 309 -9.60 10.45 -2.17
N TYR A 310 -8.85 10.07 -3.20
CA TYR A 310 -7.79 9.09 -3.05
C TYR A 310 -6.79 9.58 -1.99
N VAL A 311 -6.37 8.66 -1.11
CA VAL A 311 -5.38 8.90 -0.05
C VAL A 311 -4.30 7.83 -0.18
N SER A 312 -3.11 8.23 -0.60
CA SER A 312 -1.97 7.33 -0.81
C SER A 312 -1.50 6.64 0.48
N GLU A 313 -1.70 7.27 1.63
CA GLU A 313 -1.30 6.82 2.95
C GLU A 313 -2.43 6.07 3.66
N ALA A 314 -3.25 5.32 2.90
CA ALA A 314 -4.25 4.45 3.48
C ALA A 314 -3.58 3.48 4.48
N PRO A 315 -4.07 3.38 5.72
CA PRO A 315 -3.45 2.54 6.74
C PRO A 315 -3.67 1.06 6.45
N PHE A 316 -2.71 0.24 6.89
CA PHE A 316 -2.81 -1.22 6.81
C PHE A 316 -4.07 -1.74 7.53
N GLY A 317 -4.78 -2.66 6.88
CA GLY A 317 -6.07 -3.20 7.32
C GLY A 317 -5.99 -4.13 8.54
N CYS A 318 -4.79 -4.55 8.98
CA CYS A 318 -4.57 -5.38 10.17
C CYS A 318 -5.40 -6.68 10.19
N GLY A 319 -5.69 -7.22 8.99
CA GLY A 319 -6.49 -8.42 8.76
C GLY A 319 -8.00 -8.27 8.96
N TYR A 320 -8.50 -7.05 9.19
CA TYR A 320 -9.93 -6.77 9.16
C TYR A 320 -10.42 -6.72 7.72
N SER A 321 -11.64 -7.17 7.47
CA SER A 321 -12.33 -6.89 6.20
C SER A 321 -12.76 -5.41 6.19
N ILE A 322 -12.20 -4.65 5.25
CA ILE A 322 -12.47 -3.22 5.08
C ILE A 322 -12.90 -2.97 3.64
N LYS A 323 -13.97 -2.21 3.46
CA LYS A 323 -14.40 -1.69 2.18
C LYS A 323 -14.25 -0.18 2.16
N SER A 324 -13.45 0.29 1.23
CA SER A 324 -13.13 1.71 1.06
C SER A 324 -13.93 2.30 -0.09
N ASP A 325 -14.73 3.32 0.19
CA ASP A 325 -15.53 4.04 -0.79
C ASP A 325 -15.03 5.50 -0.90
N GLN A 326 -14.60 5.88 -2.10
CA GLN A 326 -14.27 7.28 -2.40
C GLN A 326 -15.55 8.02 -2.79
N LEU A 327 -15.92 9.01 -1.99
CA LEU A 327 -17.09 9.86 -2.21
C LEU A 327 -16.69 11.20 -2.83
N THR A 328 -17.63 11.86 -3.51
CA THR A 328 -17.43 13.27 -3.86
C THR A 328 -17.35 14.13 -2.58
N ALA A 329 -16.74 15.30 -2.65
CA ALA A 329 -16.58 16.18 -1.49
C ALA A 329 -17.93 16.51 -0.81
N ASP A 330 -18.99 16.74 -1.59
CA ASP A 330 -20.34 17.03 -1.08
C ASP A 330 -21.00 15.81 -0.42
N GLU A 331 -20.89 14.63 -1.04
CA GLU A 331 -21.42 13.38 -0.49
C GLU A 331 -20.69 13.00 0.80
N PHE A 332 -19.37 13.17 0.83
CA PHE A 332 -18.56 12.95 2.02
C PHE A 332 -18.96 13.90 3.14
N ALA A 333 -19.01 15.20 2.85
CA ALA A 333 -19.41 16.21 3.84
C ALA A 333 -20.81 15.93 4.39
N LEU A 334 -21.77 15.59 3.53
CA LEU A 334 -23.13 15.24 3.95
C LEU A 334 -23.14 14.01 4.86
N SER A 335 -22.41 12.95 4.49
CA SER A 335 -22.35 11.70 5.25
C SER A 335 -21.76 11.93 6.65
N VAL A 336 -20.63 12.64 6.73
CA VAL A 336 -19.94 12.88 8.00
C VAL A 336 -20.69 13.88 8.88
N LEU A 337 -21.22 14.97 8.32
CA LEU A 337 -21.97 15.98 9.09
C LEU A 337 -23.32 15.45 9.59
N SER A 338 -23.90 14.47 8.89
CA SER A 338 -25.15 13.82 9.31
C SER A 338 -24.95 12.62 10.25
N LEU A 339 -23.69 12.21 10.49
CA LEU A 339 -23.34 10.97 11.20
C LEU A 339 -24.09 9.77 10.61
N ASP A 340 -24.07 9.64 9.28
CA ASP A 340 -24.71 8.52 8.60
C ASP A 340 -24.22 7.18 9.20
N PRO A 341 -25.10 6.36 9.78
CA PRO A 341 -24.70 5.12 10.45
C PRO A 341 -24.19 4.03 9.48
N ASP A 342 -24.23 4.26 8.16
CA ASP A 342 -23.75 3.32 7.14
C ASP A 342 -22.23 3.37 6.91
N TYR A 343 -21.52 4.40 7.41
CA TYR A 343 -20.05 4.41 7.46
C TYR A 343 -19.53 4.26 8.88
N ASP A 344 -18.36 3.64 9.03
CA ASP A 344 -17.78 3.29 10.33
C ASP A 344 -16.60 4.19 10.67
N ILE A 345 -15.73 4.42 9.70
CA ILE A 345 -14.54 5.25 9.82
C ILE A 345 -14.41 6.17 8.61
N CYS A 346 -13.71 7.28 8.78
CA CYS A 346 -13.35 8.15 7.67
C CYS A 346 -11.85 8.44 7.67
N LEU A 347 -11.25 8.38 6.49
CA LEU A 347 -9.85 8.70 6.23
C LEU A 347 -9.78 10.00 5.44
N LEU A 348 -9.01 10.95 5.95
CA LEU A 348 -8.93 12.28 5.37
C LEU A 348 -7.62 12.97 5.74
N SER A 349 -7.35 14.06 5.02
CA SER A 349 -6.20 14.93 5.21
C SER A 349 -6.63 16.25 5.84
N SER A 350 -5.78 16.86 6.67
CA SER A 350 -6.00 18.21 7.20
C SER A 350 -6.09 19.27 6.09
N SER A 351 -5.60 18.96 4.88
CA SER A 351 -5.75 19.81 3.70
C SER A 351 -7.14 19.75 3.05
N ASN A 352 -7.97 18.75 3.37
CA ASN A 352 -9.34 18.67 2.86
C ASN A 352 -10.22 19.76 3.49
N GLU A 353 -11.10 20.36 2.68
CA GLU A 353 -11.92 21.51 3.08
C GLU A 353 -12.86 21.22 4.27
N VAL A 354 -13.33 19.98 4.37
CA VAL A 354 -14.23 19.56 5.45
C VAL A 354 -13.50 19.41 6.78
N SER A 355 -12.19 19.19 6.78
CA SER A 355 -11.38 18.84 7.97
C SER A 355 -11.41 19.91 9.06
N GLY A 356 -11.42 21.20 8.69
CA GLY A 356 -11.55 22.28 9.66
C GLY A 356 -12.93 22.31 10.35
N ASN A 357 -14.00 22.04 9.59
CA ASN A 357 -15.36 21.93 10.13
C ASN A 357 -15.52 20.69 11.01
N LEU A 358 -14.93 19.57 10.58
CA LEU A 358 -14.89 18.32 11.30
C LEU A 358 -14.35 18.51 12.71
N ARG A 359 -13.12 19.05 12.85
CA ARG A 359 -12.49 19.36 14.13
C ARG A 359 -13.39 20.18 15.08
N ASN A 360 -14.21 21.09 14.54
CA ASN A 360 -14.95 22.07 15.34
C ASN A 360 -16.44 21.72 15.58
N LYS A 361 -17.07 20.93 14.70
CA LYS A 361 -18.55 20.80 14.65
C LYS A 361 -19.06 19.36 14.69
N VAL A 362 -18.23 18.36 14.44
CA VAL A 362 -18.67 16.96 14.37
C VAL A 362 -18.23 16.22 15.63
N THR A 363 -19.18 15.56 16.28
CA THR A 363 -18.88 14.71 17.45
C THR A 363 -18.33 13.38 16.94
N TYR A 364 -17.05 13.11 17.22
CA TYR A 364 -16.41 11.83 16.92
C TYR A 364 -16.52 10.87 18.10
N TYR A 365 -16.26 9.60 17.85
CA TYR A 365 -15.98 8.69 18.95
C TYR A 365 -14.62 9.06 19.58
N PRO A 366 -14.57 9.39 20.89
CA PRO A 366 -13.33 9.76 21.56
C PRO A 366 -12.40 8.56 21.67
N LEU A 367 -11.15 8.71 21.23
CA LEU A 367 -10.16 7.63 21.21
C LEU A 367 -9.47 7.44 22.56
N ASN A 368 -9.75 8.28 23.58
CA ASN A 368 -9.08 8.27 24.88
C ASN A 368 -9.04 6.91 25.57
N ASP A 369 -10.07 6.08 25.38
CA ASP A 369 -10.19 4.76 26.01
C ASP A 369 -9.62 3.62 25.15
N ILE A 370 -9.12 3.92 23.94
CA ILE A 370 -8.48 2.92 23.07
C ILE A 370 -7.07 2.65 23.57
N LYS A 371 -6.76 1.37 23.77
CA LYS A 371 -5.47 0.95 24.32
C LYS A 371 -4.31 1.37 23.40
N GLY A 372 -3.25 1.91 23.99
CA GLY A 372 -2.03 2.29 23.27
C GLY A 372 -2.05 3.70 22.66
N ILE A 373 -3.20 4.40 22.65
CA ILE A 373 -3.31 5.72 22.00
C ILE A 373 -2.38 6.76 22.64
N ASP A 374 -2.26 6.79 23.97
CA ASP A 374 -1.41 7.75 24.66
C ASP A 374 0.06 7.46 24.40
N GLU A 375 0.48 6.19 24.48
CA GLU A 375 1.85 5.78 24.16
C GLU A 375 2.22 6.08 22.70
N TYR A 376 1.27 5.92 21.78
CA TYR A 376 1.43 6.28 20.38
C TYR A 376 1.61 7.78 20.20
N LEU A 377 0.70 8.60 20.74
CA LEU A 377 0.75 10.06 20.62
C LEU A 377 1.92 10.69 21.40
N ASP A 378 2.40 10.06 22.46
CA ASP A 378 3.62 10.45 23.19
C ASP A 378 4.88 10.32 22.32
N ARG A 379 4.89 9.36 21.39
CA ARG A 379 5.99 9.19 20.43
C ARG A 379 5.89 10.14 19.24
N CYS A 380 4.68 10.50 18.83
CA CYS A 380 4.43 11.45 17.75
C CYS A 380 5.09 12.82 18.03
N LEU A 381 5.37 13.56 16.96
CA LEU A 381 5.80 14.95 17.04
C LEU A 381 4.77 15.77 17.85
N PRO A 382 5.20 16.68 18.75
CA PRO A 382 4.30 17.33 19.71
C PRO A 382 3.08 18.01 19.09
N TYR A 383 3.26 18.65 17.93
CA TYR A 383 2.17 19.33 17.23
C TYR A 383 1.15 18.37 16.59
N ALA A 384 1.53 17.11 16.32
CA ALA A 384 0.59 16.10 15.83
C ALA A 384 -0.35 15.65 16.96
N ARG A 385 0.19 15.50 18.18
CA ARG A 385 -0.63 15.28 19.38
C ARG A 385 -1.54 16.46 19.67
N GLU A 386 -1.00 17.69 19.58
CA GLU A 386 -1.78 18.91 19.74
C GLU A 386 -2.96 18.94 18.77
N ALA A 387 -2.72 18.63 17.49
CA ALA A 387 -3.78 18.56 16.49
C ALA A 387 -4.83 17.48 16.83
N ALA A 388 -4.40 16.31 17.31
CA ALA A 388 -5.26 15.18 17.63
C ALA A 388 -6.09 15.36 18.91
N THR A 389 -5.75 16.35 19.74
CA THR A 389 -6.38 16.59 21.04
C THR A 389 -7.21 17.87 21.01
N ALA A 390 -8.51 17.76 21.26
CA ALA A 390 -9.40 18.91 21.36
C ALA A 390 -9.17 19.70 22.67
N GLU A 391 -9.66 20.94 22.75
CA GLU A 391 -9.48 21.79 23.94
C GLU A 391 -10.05 21.19 25.23
N ASN A 392 -11.06 20.32 25.11
CA ASN A 392 -11.66 19.60 26.23
C ASN A 392 -10.86 18.36 26.68
N GLY A 393 -9.75 18.03 26.00
CA GLY A 393 -8.90 16.88 26.27
C GLY A 393 -9.31 15.59 25.55
N GLU A 394 -10.36 15.60 24.72
CA GLU A 394 -10.74 14.44 23.91
C GLU A 394 -9.76 14.25 22.76
N ILE A 395 -9.36 12.99 22.54
CA ILE A 395 -8.60 12.60 21.36
C ILE A 395 -9.61 12.26 20.27
N TRP A 396 -9.67 13.06 19.22
CA TRP A 396 -10.75 13.00 18.23
C TRP A 396 -10.31 12.40 16.88
N MET A 397 -8.99 12.25 16.68
CA MET A 397 -8.42 11.63 15.48
C MET A 397 -7.17 10.81 15.81
N LEU A 398 -6.90 9.80 14.98
CA LEU A 398 -5.64 9.07 14.93
C LEU A 398 -4.78 9.63 13.79
N PRO A 399 -3.67 10.33 14.05
CA PRO A 399 -2.69 10.69 13.02
C PRO A 399 -2.12 9.44 12.36
N ILE A 400 -1.99 9.43 11.03
CA ILE A 400 -1.43 8.31 10.25
C ILE A 400 -0.11 8.72 9.59
N ALA A 401 -0.09 9.90 8.97
CA ALA A 401 1.08 10.42 8.28
C ALA A 401 1.16 11.95 8.41
N LEU A 402 2.38 12.47 8.28
CA LEU A 402 2.66 13.89 8.13
C LEU A 402 3.44 14.13 6.85
N ASN A 403 2.98 15.11 6.08
CA ASN A 403 3.57 15.55 4.85
C ASN A 403 3.86 17.06 4.95
N ILE A 404 5.10 17.45 4.68
CA ILE A 404 5.54 18.85 4.66
C ILE A 404 6.19 19.12 3.32
N ASP A 405 5.80 20.21 2.65
CA ASP A 405 6.49 20.65 1.44
C ASP A 405 7.95 21.03 1.74
N VAL A 406 8.88 20.39 1.05
CA VAL A 406 10.32 20.68 1.13
C VAL A 406 10.93 20.85 -0.25
N ILE A 407 12.11 21.47 -0.28
CA ILE A 407 12.96 21.54 -1.47
C ILE A 407 14.17 20.64 -1.22
N MET A 408 14.26 19.56 -1.99
CA MET A 408 15.43 18.69 -2.00
C MET A 408 16.40 19.16 -3.08
N TYR A 409 17.68 19.26 -2.78
CA TYR A 409 18.66 19.77 -3.75
C TYR A 409 20.03 19.10 -3.62
N ASN A 410 20.77 19.04 -4.73
CA ASN A 410 22.17 18.63 -4.72
C ASN A 410 23.07 19.85 -4.54
N GLU A 411 23.75 19.91 -3.40
CA GLU A 411 24.50 21.09 -2.96
C GLU A 411 25.57 21.53 -3.96
N ASN A 412 26.33 20.58 -4.51
CA ASN A 412 27.42 20.86 -5.44
C ASN A 412 26.89 21.33 -6.80
N SER A 413 25.93 20.58 -7.35
CA SER A 413 25.27 20.89 -8.62
C SER A 413 24.60 22.27 -8.61
N CYS A 414 23.93 22.61 -7.50
CA CYS A 414 23.31 23.91 -7.32
C CYS A 414 24.36 25.03 -7.18
N ALA A 415 25.44 24.79 -6.43
CA ALA A 415 26.52 25.76 -6.26
C ALA A 415 27.22 26.10 -7.59
N GLU A 416 27.40 25.14 -8.50
CA GLU A 416 27.98 25.36 -9.83
C GLU A 416 27.17 26.35 -10.68
N LEU A 417 25.85 26.36 -10.52
CA LEU A 417 24.94 27.30 -11.18
C LEU A 417 24.67 28.57 -10.37
N GLY A 418 25.30 28.73 -9.20
CA GLY A 418 25.07 29.86 -8.30
C GLY A 418 23.64 29.91 -7.77
N LEU A 419 23.02 28.75 -7.54
CA LEU A 419 21.76 28.59 -6.81
C LEU A 419 22.06 28.51 -5.31
N ASP A 420 21.32 29.25 -4.49
CA ASP A 420 21.54 29.30 -3.05
C ASP A 420 20.24 29.02 -2.29
N PHE A 421 20.26 27.96 -1.47
CA PHE A 421 19.14 27.52 -0.65
C PHE A 421 19.31 27.86 0.84
N THR A 422 20.36 28.60 1.19
CA THR A 422 20.62 29.06 2.56
C THR A 422 19.74 30.26 2.89
N ASP A 423 19.06 30.22 4.04
CA ASP A 423 18.12 31.27 4.49
C ASP A 423 17.18 31.69 3.35
N LEU A 424 16.48 30.71 2.78
CA LEU A 424 15.68 30.86 1.56
C LEU A 424 14.49 31.79 1.78
N THR A 425 14.42 32.88 1.01
CA THR A 425 13.23 33.76 0.93
C THR A 425 12.46 33.47 -0.36
N ALA A 426 11.22 33.95 -0.45
CA ALA A 426 10.41 33.78 -1.66
C ALA A 426 11.10 34.39 -2.90
N GLU A 427 11.76 35.54 -2.76
CA GLU A 427 12.50 36.18 -3.84
C GLU A 427 13.73 35.37 -4.25
N LYS A 428 14.54 34.91 -3.28
CA LYS A 428 15.68 34.04 -3.58
C LYS A 428 15.24 32.76 -4.28
N PHE A 429 14.10 32.19 -3.86
CA PHE A 429 13.58 30.99 -4.47
C PHE A 429 13.15 31.24 -5.91
N ARG A 430 12.44 32.35 -6.17
CA ARG A 430 12.11 32.76 -7.54
C ARG A 430 13.37 32.94 -8.40
N ASP A 431 14.38 33.63 -7.89
CA ASP A 431 15.64 33.84 -8.59
C ASP A 431 16.34 32.51 -8.91
N ASN A 432 16.31 31.54 -8.00
CA ASN A 432 16.86 30.21 -8.24
C ASN A 432 16.11 29.47 -9.36
N ILE A 433 14.78 29.56 -9.37
CA ILE A 433 13.96 28.95 -10.43
C ILE A 433 14.27 29.59 -11.78
N ASP A 434 14.34 30.93 -11.86
CA ASP A 434 14.64 31.64 -13.11
C ASP A 434 16.04 31.29 -13.64
N LYS A 435 17.04 31.18 -12.76
CA LYS A 435 18.40 30.72 -13.13
C LYS A 435 18.41 29.29 -13.63
N ALA A 436 17.73 28.37 -12.95
CA ALA A 436 17.68 26.97 -13.34
C ALA A 436 16.95 26.77 -14.68
N TYR A 437 15.84 27.50 -14.88
CA TYR A 437 15.10 27.52 -16.14
C TYR A 437 15.97 27.99 -17.31
N ALA A 438 16.74 29.06 -17.12
CA ALA A 438 17.63 29.62 -18.14
C ALA A 438 18.91 28.80 -18.40
N SER A 439 19.18 27.77 -17.59
CA SER A 439 20.40 26.96 -17.70
C SER A 439 20.28 25.83 -18.74
N ASP A 440 21.42 25.32 -19.21
CA ASP A 440 21.50 24.09 -20.01
C ASP A 440 21.14 22.82 -19.20
N ARG A 441 21.03 22.96 -17.88
CA ARG A 441 20.62 21.93 -16.92
C ARG A 441 19.16 22.05 -16.50
N SER A 442 18.33 22.77 -17.26
CA SER A 442 16.91 22.99 -16.93
C SER A 442 16.10 21.68 -16.74
N SER A 443 16.54 20.57 -17.31
CA SER A 443 15.94 19.23 -17.06
C SER A 443 16.23 18.64 -15.67
N GLY A 444 17.13 19.25 -14.92
CA GLY A 444 17.56 18.80 -13.61
C GLY A 444 16.78 19.42 -12.44
N TYR A 445 15.85 20.34 -12.69
CA TYR A 445 15.02 20.90 -11.62
C TYR A 445 13.53 20.68 -11.86
N ASP A 446 12.78 20.78 -10.77
CA ASP A 446 11.34 20.58 -10.72
C ASP A 446 10.73 21.50 -9.65
N ALA A 447 9.72 22.27 -10.04
CA ALA A 447 9.01 23.19 -9.15
C ALA A 447 7.53 23.24 -9.57
N HIS A 448 6.62 23.42 -8.62
CA HIS A 448 5.18 23.38 -8.89
C HIS A 448 4.49 24.62 -8.33
N ALA A 449 3.91 25.48 -9.18
CA ALA A 449 3.27 26.72 -8.69
C ALA A 449 2.12 26.39 -7.77
N TYR A 450 1.37 25.35 -8.12
CA TYR A 450 0.25 24.90 -7.32
C TYR A 450 0.69 24.61 -5.88
N LEU A 451 1.82 23.91 -5.68
CA LEU A 451 2.34 23.63 -4.34
C LEU A 451 2.86 24.90 -3.65
N ILE A 452 3.60 25.75 -4.37
CA ILE A 452 4.12 27.02 -3.83
C ILE A 452 2.96 27.89 -3.34
N ASP A 453 1.95 28.09 -4.17
CA ASP A 453 0.81 28.94 -3.86
C ASP A 453 -0.02 28.33 -2.72
N THR A 454 -0.31 27.03 -2.77
CA THR A 454 -1.04 26.35 -1.69
C THR A 454 -0.30 26.49 -0.35
N ASN A 455 1.02 26.32 -0.35
CA ASN A 455 1.84 26.50 0.85
C ASN A 455 1.76 27.94 1.38
N PHE A 456 1.93 28.95 0.53
CA PHE A 456 1.86 30.37 0.94
C PHE A 456 0.47 30.75 1.46
N ILE A 457 -0.59 30.24 0.84
CA ILE A 457 -1.97 30.47 1.28
C ILE A 457 -2.18 29.86 2.67
N LEU A 458 -1.75 28.62 2.90
CA LEU A 458 -1.88 27.99 4.21
C LEU A 458 -1.10 28.76 5.29
N GLN A 459 0.10 29.28 4.96
CA GLN A 459 0.85 30.14 5.87
C GLN A 459 0.10 31.44 6.21
N LEU A 460 -0.60 32.04 5.23
CA LEU A 460 -1.39 33.25 5.43
C LEU A 460 -2.67 33.02 6.22
N LEU A 461 -3.27 31.84 6.11
CA LEU A 461 -4.53 31.51 6.78
C LEU A 461 -4.33 30.93 8.19
N ARG A 462 -3.12 30.46 8.51
CA ARG A 462 -2.74 29.97 9.85
C ARG A 462 -3.09 30.98 10.94
N GLY A 463 -4.10 30.65 11.74
CA GLY A 463 -4.50 31.42 12.93
C GLY A 463 -5.08 32.82 12.66
N ASN A 464 -5.31 33.19 11.40
CA ASN A 464 -5.83 34.50 11.03
C ASN A 464 -7.35 34.47 10.89
N THR A 465 -8.04 35.38 11.59
CA THR A 465 -9.49 35.57 11.48
C THR A 465 -9.86 36.63 10.43
N THR A 466 -8.86 37.22 9.78
CA THR A 466 -8.99 38.25 8.73
C THR A 466 -7.78 38.18 7.80
N VAL A 467 -8.01 38.42 6.52
CA VAL A 467 -7.03 38.58 5.46
C VAL A 467 -6.72 40.05 5.15
N ASP A 468 -7.40 41.02 5.77
CA ASP A 468 -7.06 42.44 5.62
C ASP A 468 -5.90 42.85 6.54
N THR A 469 -4.72 42.31 6.27
CA THR A 469 -3.49 42.65 6.99
C THR A 469 -2.43 43.22 6.05
N PRO A 470 -1.50 44.07 6.54
CA PRO A 470 -0.37 44.52 5.75
C PRO A 470 0.48 43.36 5.20
N GLU A 471 0.73 42.33 6.01
CA GLU A 471 1.41 41.11 5.55
C GLU A 471 0.66 40.44 4.39
N PHE A 472 -0.64 40.21 4.53
CA PHE A 472 -1.44 39.55 3.49
C PHE A 472 -1.41 40.30 2.16
N ARG A 473 -1.61 41.62 2.20
CA ARG A 473 -1.56 42.49 1.02
C ARG A 473 -0.23 42.37 0.30
N SER A 474 0.86 42.44 1.05
CA SER A 474 2.21 42.32 0.50
C SER A 474 2.46 40.95 -0.14
N VAL A 475 1.98 39.87 0.48
CA VAL A 475 2.17 38.51 -0.04
C VAL A 475 1.28 38.26 -1.27
N ALA A 476 0.02 38.70 -1.26
CA ALA A 476 -0.89 38.55 -2.40
C ALA A 476 -0.34 39.26 -3.66
N GLU A 477 0.17 40.48 -3.52
CA GLU A 477 0.84 41.21 -4.61
C GLU A 477 2.08 40.46 -5.11
N MET A 478 2.93 39.97 -4.19
CA MET A 478 4.12 39.20 -4.52
C MET A 478 3.79 37.91 -5.27
N MET A 479 2.75 37.17 -4.83
CA MET A 479 2.29 35.97 -5.51
C MET A 479 1.79 36.29 -6.92
N LYS A 480 0.99 37.36 -7.08
CA LYS A 480 0.50 37.79 -8.40
C LYS A 480 1.63 38.21 -9.34
N GLU A 481 2.65 38.89 -8.83
CA GLU A 481 3.77 39.38 -9.64
C GLU A 481 4.76 38.26 -10.00
N LYS A 482 5.05 37.35 -9.07
CA LYS A 482 6.20 36.43 -9.17
C LYS A 482 5.83 34.95 -9.27
N PHE A 483 4.64 34.55 -8.83
CA PHE A 483 4.24 33.14 -8.74
C PHE A 483 2.91 32.83 -9.44
N ASN A 484 2.31 33.80 -10.14
CA ASN A 484 1.02 33.66 -10.82
C ASN A 484 1.02 32.56 -11.89
N TYR A 485 0.45 31.40 -11.53
CA TYR A 485 0.34 30.25 -12.43
C TYR A 485 -0.66 30.44 -13.58
N LYS A 486 -1.56 31.42 -13.50
CA LYS A 486 -2.54 31.71 -14.55
C LYS A 486 -1.93 32.49 -15.73
N ALA A 487 -0.68 32.95 -15.64
CA ALA A 487 -0.04 33.77 -16.68
C ALA A 487 0.52 32.99 -17.91
N GLY A 488 0.51 31.65 -17.91
CA GLY A 488 1.03 30.77 -19.01
C GLY A 488 2.56 30.62 -19.05
N GLU A 489 3.21 29.99 -20.04
CA GLU A 489 3.20 28.54 -20.36
C GLU A 489 4.30 27.75 -19.57
N ASP A 490 5.03 28.37 -18.63
CA ASP A 490 6.16 27.77 -17.88
C ASP A 490 5.97 27.75 -16.35
N CYS A 491 4.72 27.81 -15.88
CA CYS A 491 4.36 28.16 -14.50
C CYS A 491 4.59 27.07 -13.43
N PHE A 492 5.34 26.03 -13.74
CA PHE A 492 6.62 25.64 -13.13
C PHE A 492 6.85 24.17 -13.54
N ARG A 493 8.09 23.86 -13.95
CA ARG A 493 8.43 22.67 -14.75
C ARG A 493 8.27 21.38 -13.95
N LEU A 494 7.44 20.46 -14.45
CA LEU A 494 7.45 19.02 -14.14
C LEU A 494 8.54 18.35 -14.98
N SER A 495 9.77 18.21 -14.46
CA SER A 495 10.84 17.52 -15.18
C SER A 495 10.95 16.07 -14.74
N ALA A 496 10.47 15.14 -15.57
CA ALA A 496 10.76 13.71 -15.40
C ALA A 496 12.27 13.44 -15.25
N GLY A 497 13.11 14.24 -15.93
CA GLY A 497 14.55 14.25 -15.77
C GLY A 497 15.02 14.52 -14.33
N ALA A 498 14.40 15.44 -13.59
CA ALA A 498 14.80 15.74 -12.21
C ALA A 498 14.56 14.54 -11.29
N ILE A 499 13.40 13.89 -11.45
CA ILE A 499 13.07 12.65 -10.74
C ILE A 499 14.10 11.56 -11.09
N SER A 500 14.31 11.27 -12.38
CA SER A 500 15.24 10.22 -12.81
C SER A 500 16.70 10.50 -12.43
N TYR A 501 17.14 11.76 -12.44
CA TYR A 501 18.52 12.11 -12.13
C TYR A 501 18.86 11.99 -10.65
N SER A 502 17.89 12.14 -9.76
CA SER A 502 18.10 12.07 -8.31
C SER A 502 18.45 10.66 -7.79
N LEU A 503 18.25 9.59 -8.58
CA LEU A 503 18.39 8.19 -8.16
C LEU A 503 19.64 7.51 -8.72
N GLU A 504 20.78 7.73 -8.08
CA GLU A 504 22.09 7.17 -8.47
C GLU A 504 22.06 5.62 -8.59
N GLY A 505 21.36 4.93 -7.68
CA GLY A 505 21.22 3.47 -7.66
C GLY A 505 20.34 2.85 -8.75
N MET A 506 19.57 3.67 -9.49
CA MET A 506 18.71 3.24 -10.60
C MET A 506 19.20 3.77 -11.96
N GLY A 507 20.48 4.12 -12.07
CA GLY A 507 21.07 4.68 -13.30
C GLY A 507 20.87 6.18 -13.48
N GLY A 508 20.47 6.89 -12.42
CA GLY A 508 20.38 8.35 -12.38
C GLY A 508 21.73 9.04 -12.51
N ASN A 509 21.70 10.35 -12.74
CA ASN A 509 22.88 11.19 -12.86
C ASN A 509 22.76 12.39 -11.90
N PRO A 510 23.15 12.25 -10.63
CA PRO A 510 23.00 13.30 -9.63
C PRO A 510 23.77 14.58 -9.94
N ASP A 511 24.83 14.48 -10.77
CA ASP A 511 25.55 15.65 -11.29
C ASP A 511 24.72 16.45 -12.30
N LYS A 512 23.57 15.95 -12.77
CA LYS A 512 22.56 16.70 -13.53
C LYS A 512 21.41 17.18 -12.68
N PHE A 513 21.10 16.50 -11.57
CA PHE A 513 20.07 16.92 -10.63
C PHE A 513 20.43 18.26 -9.97
N LEU A 514 19.46 19.17 -9.90
CA LEU A 514 19.56 20.47 -9.26
C LEU A 514 18.72 20.46 -7.98
N PHE A 515 17.41 20.67 -8.12
CA PHE A 515 16.49 20.68 -6.98
C PHE A 515 15.09 20.25 -7.40
N SER A 516 14.31 19.77 -6.45
CA SER A 516 12.93 19.36 -6.67
C SER A 516 12.08 19.58 -5.43
N MET A 517 10.85 20.02 -5.64
CA MET A 517 9.85 20.11 -4.57
C MET A 517 9.27 18.72 -4.29
N ARG A 518 9.13 18.38 -3.00
CA ARG A 518 8.55 17.11 -2.54
C ARG A 518 7.63 17.37 -1.35
N ASP A 519 6.46 16.75 -1.38
CA ASP A 519 5.40 16.87 -0.39
C ASP A 519 5.20 15.57 0.40
N TYR A 520 5.38 14.40 -0.24
CA TYR A 520 5.26 13.09 0.42
C TYR A 520 6.48 12.71 1.25
N SER A 521 6.26 12.37 2.52
CA SER A 521 7.33 11.93 3.44
C SER A 521 8.06 10.66 2.98
N ALA A 522 7.34 9.69 2.41
CA ALA A 522 7.95 8.46 1.87
C ALA A 522 8.97 8.75 0.77
N ASP A 523 8.62 9.64 -0.17
CA ASP A 523 9.52 10.10 -1.22
C ASP A 523 10.72 10.84 -0.62
N GLN A 524 10.47 11.77 0.31
CA GLN A 524 11.53 12.54 0.96
C GLN A 524 12.56 11.64 1.64
N LEU A 525 12.12 10.58 2.33
CA LEU A 525 12.99 9.58 2.94
C LEU A 525 13.80 8.81 1.89
N TYR A 526 13.14 8.35 0.83
CA TYR A 526 13.78 7.60 -0.26
C TYR A 526 14.88 8.43 -0.97
N TYR A 527 14.59 9.66 -1.34
CA TYR A 527 15.53 10.54 -2.06
C TYR A 527 16.63 11.10 -1.15
N SER A 528 16.44 11.11 0.17
CA SER A 528 17.44 11.63 1.12
C SER A 528 18.73 10.79 1.14
N ALA A 529 18.70 9.56 0.65
CA ALA A 529 19.87 8.70 0.54
C ALA A 529 20.87 9.11 -0.57
N GLY A 530 20.49 10.06 -1.45
CA GLY A 530 21.34 10.50 -2.56
C GLY A 530 22.63 11.21 -2.15
N LYS A 531 23.66 11.11 -2.99
CA LYS A 531 24.96 11.76 -2.75
C LYS A 531 24.87 13.29 -2.86
N ASN A 532 25.49 13.99 -1.91
CA ASN A 532 25.48 15.46 -1.80
C ASN A 532 24.06 16.07 -1.70
N MET A 533 23.09 15.26 -1.28
CA MET A 533 21.73 15.72 -1.10
C MET A 533 21.60 16.51 0.18
N ARG A 534 20.84 17.61 0.10
CA ARG A 534 20.43 18.48 1.18
C ARG A 534 18.94 18.76 1.05
N VAL A 535 18.32 19.18 2.13
CA VAL A 535 16.91 19.52 2.17
C VAL A 535 16.77 20.89 2.82
N CYS A 536 15.90 21.73 2.29
CA CYS A 536 15.48 22.95 2.97
C CYS A 536 13.95 23.10 2.96
N ALA A 537 13.46 23.87 3.93
CA ALA A 537 12.05 24.20 4.03
C ALA A 537 11.62 25.10 2.87
N MET A 538 10.31 25.08 2.57
CA MET A 538 9.68 26.12 1.79
C MET A 538 9.90 27.51 2.42
N PRO A 539 10.08 28.58 1.60
CA PRO A 539 10.29 29.90 2.15
C PRO A 539 9.07 30.38 2.94
N SER A 540 9.31 30.91 4.14
CA SER A 540 8.25 31.49 4.95
C SER A 540 7.92 32.91 4.49
N VAL A 541 6.64 33.14 4.19
CA VAL A 541 6.09 34.45 3.75
C VAL A 541 5.40 35.22 4.87
N THR A 542 5.35 34.65 6.08
CA THR A 542 4.76 35.30 7.27
C THR A 542 5.79 35.44 8.40
N GLN A 543 5.37 36.05 9.52
CA GLN A 543 6.22 36.16 10.71
C GLN A 543 6.41 34.82 11.44
N ASP A 544 5.42 33.93 11.34
CA ASP A 544 5.54 32.56 11.86
C ASP A 544 6.43 31.73 10.91
N LYS A 545 7.55 31.24 11.44
CA LYS A 545 8.57 30.50 10.68
C LYS A 545 8.40 28.97 10.78
N ARG A 546 7.33 28.48 11.41
CA ARG A 546 7.04 27.03 11.42
C ARG A 546 6.57 26.56 10.04
N ASN A 547 6.98 25.37 9.65
CA ASN A 547 6.55 24.71 8.42
C ASN A 547 5.07 24.30 8.50
N ILE A 548 4.43 24.15 7.34
CA ILE A 548 3.04 23.68 7.23
C ILE A 548 3.07 22.17 7.11
N ALA A 549 2.52 21.47 8.11
CA ALA A 549 2.31 20.03 8.05
C ALA A 549 0.87 19.73 7.65
N VAL A 550 0.73 18.86 6.65
CA VAL A 550 -0.53 18.24 6.28
C VAL A 550 -0.58 16.88 6.96
N CYS A 551 -1.61 16.66 7.77
CA CYS A 551 -1.79 15.41 8.49
C CYS A 551 -2.84 14.56 7.80
N THR A 552 -2.49 13.33 7.41
CA THR A 552 -3.47 12.29 7.08
C THR A 552 -3.89 11.64 8.39
N TYR A 553 -5.18 11.51 8.63
CA TYR A 553 -5.73 11.00 9.88
C TYR A 553 -7.03 10.22 9.68
N LEU A 554 -7.35 9.42 10.69
CA LEU A 554 -8.55 8.60 10.77
C LEU A 554 -9.43 9.05 11.93
N CYS A 555 -10.75 9.08 11.70
CA CYS A 555 -11.76 9.29 12.74
C CYS A 555 -12.80 8.15 12.72
N ILE A 556 -13.38 7.85 13.88
CA ILE A 556 -14.45 6.88 14.04
C ILE A 556 -15.80 7.59 14.14
N ASN A 557 -16.80 7.10 13.40
CA ASN A 557 -18.17 7.55 13.50
C ASN A 557 -18.83 7.02 14.78
N PRO A 558 -19.24 7.86 15.74
CA PRO A 558 -19.91 7.38 16.94
C PRO A 558 -21.30 6.80 16.69
N ALA A 559 -21.90 7.05 15.51
CA ALA A 559 -23.18 6.48 15.10
C ALA A 559 -23.06 5.18 14.29
N SER A 560 -21.83 4.68 14.08
CA SER A 560 -21.55 3.46 13.33
C SER A 560 -22.37 2.26 13.83
N LYS A 561 -22.89 1.46 12.89
CA LYS A 561 -23.53 0.17 13.18
C LYS A 561 -22.53 -0.92 13.58
N HIS A 562 -21.25 -0.70 13.29
CA HIS A 562 -20.13 -1.63 13.54
C HIS A 562 -19.07 -1.00 14.46
N LEU A 563 -19.50 -0.14 15.39
CA LEU A 563 -18.62 0.65 16.25
C LEU A 563 -17.58 -0.21 16.98
N ASP A 564 -17.98 -1.35 17.54
CA ASP A 564 -17.05 -2.26 18.24
C ASP A 564 -15.93 -2.75 17.29
N SER A 565 -16.27 -3.15 16.06
CA SER A 565 -15.28 -3.58 15.07
C SER A 565 -14.39 -2.42 14.60
N ALA A 566 -14.92 -1.21 14.47
CA ALA A 566 -14.14 -0.02 14.13
C ALA A 566 -13.14 0.34 15.25
N VAL A 567 -13.55 0.25 16.51
CA VAL A 567 -12.68 0.48 17.68
C VAL A 567 -11.59 -0.59 17.77
N ASP A 568 -11.94 -1.87 17.62
CA ASP A 568 -10.98 -2.98 17.64
C ASP A 568 -9.95 -2.87 16.50
N TYR A 569 -10.38 -2.44 15.31
CA TYR A 569 -9.49 -2.14 14.19
C TYR A 569 -8.52 -1.01 14.54
N VAL A 570 -9.02 0.10 15.10
CA VAL A 570 -8.16 1.24 15.47
C VAL A 570 -7.16 0.87 16.57
N GLU A 571 -7.52 0.03 17.56
CA GLU A 571 -6.57 -0.50 18.55
C GLU A 571 -5.45 -1.32 17.89
N SER A 572 -5.82 -2.17 16.92
CA SER A 572 -4.87 -3.00 16.17
C SER A 572 -3.94 -2.13 15.32
N LEU A 573 -4.49 -1.11 14.67
CA LEU A 573 -3.74 -0.16 13.85
C LEU A 573 -2.78 0.68 14.68
N ILE A 574 -3.19 1.17 15.85
CA ILE A 574 -2.31 1.90 16.79
C ILE A 574 -1.10 1.04 17.16
N SER A 575 -1.34 -0.24 17.49
CA SER A 575 -0.28 -1.18 17.83
C SER A 575 0.69 -1.36 16.66
N HIS A 576 0.17 -1.57 15.45
CA HIS A 576 0.98 -1.74 14.23
C HIS A 576 1.80 -0.49 13.88
N LEU A 577 1.17 0.68 13.83
CA LEU A 577 1.86 1.94 13.55
C LEU A 577 2.92 2.25 14.62
N GLY A 578 2.63 1.91 15.87
CA GLY A 578 3.55 2.01 17.00
C GLY A 578 4.76 1.08 16.92
N GLU A 579 4.82 0.10 16.02
CA GLU A 579 6.02 -0.73 15.84
C GLU A 579 7.04 -0.08 14.88
N SER A 580 6.62 0.92 14.10
CA SER A 580 7.51 1.60 13.15
C SER A 580 8.59 2.42 13.85
N ASN A 581 9.83 2.29 13.35
CA ASN A 581 10.99 3.09 13.77
C ASN A 581 11.43 4.08 12.67
N THR A 582 10.77 4.06 11.51
CA THR A 582 11.14 4.86 10.32
C THR A 582 10.13 5.94 10.00
N SER A 583 8.94 5.92 10.64
CA SER A 583 7.91 6.93 10.41
C SER A 583 8.35 8.31 10.91
N ILE A 584 8.38 9.29 10.00
CA ILE A 584 8.72 10.68 10.32
C ILE A 584 7.72 11.35 11.28
N LEU A 585 6.57 10.72 11.51
CA LEU A 585 5.60 11.13 12.51
C LEU A 585 6.19 11.10 13.93
N PHE A 586 7.19 10.25 14.19
CA PHE A 586 7.73 10.05 15.53
C PHE A 586 8.99 10.89 15.82
N THR A 587 9.13 11.30 17.08
CA THR A 587 10.24 12.12 17.58
C THR A 587 11.60 11.39 17.59
N ASP A 588 11.55 10.07 17.77
CA ASP A 588 12.71 9.17 17.76
C ASP A 588 13.12 8.74 16.35
N ALA A 589 12.32 9.04 15.33
CA ALA A 589 12.68 8.74 13.95
C ALA A 589 13.90 9.56 13.48
N LEU A 590 14.63 8.98 12.51
CA LEU A 590 15.73 9.63 11.80
C LEU A 590 16.89 10.12 12.69
N SER A 591 17.10 9.51 13.86
CA SER A 591 18.15 9.91 14.81
C SER A 591 19.57 9.64 14.31
N ASP A 592 19.74 8.68 13.41
CA ASP A 592 21.02 8.28 12.81
C ASP A 592 20.90 8.35 11.28
N GLY A 593 21.67 9.23 10.61
CA GLY A 593 21.49 9.41 9.17
C GLY A 593 22.45 10.37 8.48
N THR A 594 22.20 10.58 7.19
CA THR A 594 22.87 11.58 6.34
C THR A 594 22.53 13.01 6.77
N GLN A 595 23.27 14.00 6.25
CA GLN A 595 22.95 15.40 6.50
C GLN A 595 21.54 15.78 5.99
N SER A 596 21.12 15.24 4.84
CA SER A 596 19.75 15.41 4.32
C SER A 596 18.66 14.92 5.28
N LEU A 597 18.86 13.78 5.94
CA LEU A 597 17.92 13.28 6.96
C LEU A 597 17.90 14.16 8.21
N SER A 598 19.06 14.70 8.61
CA SER A 598 19.15 15.67 9.71
C SER A 598 18.44 16.99 9.36
N ASP A 599 18.61 17.48 8.13
CA ASP A 599 17.91 18.67 7.63
C ASP A 599 16.38 18.44 7.62
N LEU A 600 15.95 17.28 7.11
CA LEU A 600 14.54 16.89 7.07
C LEU A 600 13.93 16.79 8.46
N LYS A 601 14.62 16.15 9.42
CA LYS A 601 14.18 16.07 10.81
C LYS A 601 13.96 17.45 11.42
N ALA A 602 14.91 18.38 11.23
CA ALA A 602 14.79 19.75 11.75
C ALA A 602 13.59 20.51 11.14
N ILE A 603 13.28 20.26 9.87
CA ILE A 603 12.09 20.82 9.20
C ILE A 603 10.81 20.29 9.86
N TYR A 604 10.72 18.97 10.06
CA TYR A 604 9.55 18.34 10.67
C TYR A 604 9.38 18.70 12.13
N GLU A 605 10.45 18.83 12.91
CA GLU A 605 10.41 19.27 14.32
C GLU A 605 9.90 20.72 14.47
N ASN A 606 10.11 21.57 13.46
CA ASN A 606 9.67 22.96 13.44
C ASN A 606 8.44 23.16 12.52
N ALA A 607 7.34 22.46 12.80
CA ALA A 607 6.11 22.56 12.03
C ALA A 607 4.86 22.76 12.91
N SER A 608 3.73 23.02 12.26
CA SER A 608 2.40 22.89 12.85
C SER A 608 1.44 22.29 11.83
N VAL A 609 0.49 21.48 12.32
CA VAL A 609 -0.60 20.97 11.49
C VAL A 609 -1.62 22.07 11.29
N GLU A 610 -1.91 22.39 10.04
CA GLU A 610 -2.96 23.34 9.68
C GLU A 610 -4.13 22.61 9.05
N PHE A 611 -5.33 23.08 9.40
CA PHE A 611 -6.58 22.62 8.81
C PHE A 611 -7.02 23.63 7.76
N ASN A 612 -7.19 23.15 6.53
CA ASN A 612 -7.57 24.01 5.42
C ASN A 612 -9.00 24.54 5.60
N VAL A 613 -9.24 25.72 5.03
CA VAL A 613 -10.58 26.30 4.90
C VAL A 613 -11.09 26.02 3.48
N SER A 614 -12.41 26.06 3.28
CA SER A 614 -12.99 25.80 1.95
C SER A 614 -12.39 26.69 0.87
N THR A 615 -12.12 26.13 -0.31
CA THR A 615 -11.53 26.86 -1.44
C THR A 615 -12.44 28.00 -1.92
N GLU A 616 -13.76 27.88 -1.70
CA GLU A 616 -14.73 28.92 -1.99
C GLU A 616 -14.52 30.19 -1.17
N ILE A 617 -13.92 30.08 0.02
CA ILE A 617 -13.64 31.20 0.92
C ILE A 617 -12.55 32.09 0.36
N PHE A 618 -11.53 31.48 -0.28
CA PHE A 618 -10.28 32.18 -0.55
C PHE A 618 -9.75 31.94 -1.97
N ARG A 619 -9.57 30.68 -2.36
CA ARG A 619 -8.87 30.29 -3.59
C ARG A 619 -9.59 30.80 -4.84
N SER A 620 -10.92 30.66 -4.91
CA SER A 620 -11.68 31.10 -6.08
C SER A 620 -11.55 32.60 -6.35
N ASP A 621 -11.43 33.43 -5.31
CA ASP A 621 -11.28 34.87 -5.48
C ASP A 621 -9.82 35.29 -5.68
N LEU A 622 -8.86 34.54 -5.10
CA LEU A 622 -7.45 34.71 -5.44
C LEU A 622 -7.20 34.46 -6.94
N GLU A 623 -7.81 33.40 -7.51
CA GLU A 623 -7.69 33.11 -8.94
C GLU A 623 -8.23 34.25 -9.81
N LYS A 624 -9.37 34.83 -9.43
CA LYS A 624 -9.91 36.02 -10.11
C LYS A 624 -8.99 37.24 -9.96
N TYR A 625 -8.39 37.43 -8.80
CA TYR A 625 -7.38 38.48 -8.59
C TYR A 625 -6.15 38.26 -9.49
N PHE A 626 -5.67 37.03 -9.64
CA PHE A 626 -4.56 36.69 -10.53
C PHE A 626 -4.87 36.90 -12.02
N SER A 627 -6.14 36.75 -12.41
CA SER A 627 -6.62 36.97 -13.78
C SER A 627 -7.11 38.40 -14.06
N ASP A 628 -6.82 39.35 -13.16
CA ASP A 628 -7.26 40.76 -13.25
C ASP A 628 -8.80 40.94 -13.29
N GLU A 629 -9.57 39.94 -12.86
CA GLU A 629 -11.03 40.02 -12.74
C GLU A 629 -11.47 40.72 -11.44
N LEU A 630 -10.63 40.71 -10.41
CA LEU A 630 -10.79 41.45 -9.16
C LEU A 630 -9.58 42.34 -8.87
N THR A 631 -9.83 43.49 -8.25
CA THR A 631 -8.78 44.26 -7.57
C THR A 631 -8.39 43.61 -6.24
N LEU A 632 -7.23 43.97 -5.69
CA LEU A 632 -6.78 43.46 -4.37
C LEU A 632 -7.79 43.80 -3.26
N ASP A 633 -8.34 45.01 -3.26
CA ASP A 633 -9.31 45.45 -2.25
C ASP A 633 -10.64 44.69 -2.36
N GLU A 634 -11.11 44.40 -3.58
CA GLU A 634 -12.31 43.59 -3.79
C GLU A 634 -12.10 42.14 -3.35
N PHE A 635 -10.94 41.56 -3.67
CA PHE A 635 -10.56 40.21 -3.23
C PHE A 635 -10.51 40.11 -1.69
N ILE A 636 -9.82 41.04 -1.03
CA ILE A 636 -9.72 41.06 0.44
C ILE A 636 -11.11 41.22 1.06
N THR A 637 -11.91 42.17 0.57
CA THR A 637 -13.25 42.43 1.11
C THR A 637 -14.15 41.19 1.03
N GLU A 638 -14.14 40.49 -0.11
CA GLU A 638 -14.98 39.31 -0.30
C GLU A 638 -14.47 38.10 0.49
N SER A 639 -13.16 37.88 0.53
CA SER A 639 -12.55 36.79 1.31
C SER A 639 -12.78 36.98 2.82
N ASP A 640 -12.65 38.21 3.34
CA ASP A 640 -12.94 38.51 4.75
C ASP A 640 -14.41 38.30 5.09
N ARG A 641 -15.31 38.69 4.18
CA ARG A 641 -16.75 38.48 4.35
C ARG A 641 -17.06 36.98 4.45
N LYS A 642 -16.47 36.16 3.59
CA LYS A 642 -16.65 34.69 3.57
C LYS A 642 -16.01 34.01 4.77
N LEU A 643 -14.78 34.37 5.13
CA LEU A 643 -14.07 33.85 6.30
C LEU A 643 -14.81 34.19 7.59
N SER A 644 -15.29 35.42 7.72
CA SER A 644 -16.11 35.84 8.86
C SER A 644 -17.42 35.06 8.96
N ALA A 645 -18.07 34.74 7.82
CA ALA A 645 -19.27 33.90 7.83
C ALA A 645 -18.92 32.48 8.32
N TYR A 646 -17.88 31.86 7.73
CA TYR A 646 -17.43 30.51 8.07
C TYR A 646 -17.08 30.34 9.56
N LEU A 647 -16.38 31.31 10.15
CA LEU A 647 -15.96 31.25 11.56
C LEU A 647 -17.11 31.49 12.57
N ASN A 648 -18.23 32.07 12.14
CA ASN A 648 -19.37 32.40 13.01
C ASN A 648 -20.59 31.48 12.81
N GLU A 649 -20.53 30.57 11.83
CA GLU A 649 -21.42 29.40 11.71
C GLU A 649 -20.95 28.27 12.63
#